data_AF-A0A4Q5R4R5-F1
#
_entry.id   AF-A0A4Q5R4R5-F1
#
_cell.length_a   1.000
_cell.length_b   1.000
_cell.length_c   1.000
_cell.angle_alpha   90.00
_cell.angle_beta   90.00
_cell.angle_gamma   90.00
#
_symmetry.space_group_name_H-M   'P 1'
#
loop_
_entity.id
_entity.type
_entity.pdbx_description
1 polymer ?
#
loop_
_entity_poly.entity_id
_entity_poly.type
_entity_poly.pdbx_seq_one_letter_code
_entity_poly.pdbx_strand_id
1 'polypeptide(L)'
;MRNLLRLACCLFLVSVLFACNSRSGKPRILVFSKTTAYRHSAIPAGKDAILKLSAENGFDVDTTENADYFTEDSLQKYAAVVFLNTTGNMLNNYQEAQFERYIQAGGGFVGVHSATDGEYDWGWYSRLVGAQFESHPEQQEAKLDVVDQTHISTKQLPKEWRRKDEWYNFKKISPDVKVLIKLDETSYKGGKNNNNHPMAWYHEFDGGRAFYTAMGHTDESYKEENYLKHLLGGIQYAIGDNKKTDYAKAKSLPVPDEDRFTKTILTEGTLFEPTEMTILPNFDILVAQRRGELMQYKNADKTFKQVGFLNVYHKTNTKGVNAEEGFLGLQADPDFAKNHYVYAFYSPIDTSVNRLSRFKFENDTLDMKSEKIILQFYSQREICCHTGGSIAFGPNNELFLSAGDNSTPFDEPGQRFVNKGFGPLDDRPGHEQYDARRSSGNTNDLRGKIMRIKINEDGSYSIPDGNLFPKGTANTRPEIFVMGNRNPYRISVDKKKGYVYWGEVGPDANADSTGTRGPRGYDELNQARKAGFFGWPLFVGNNYPYNLYDYASGQSGEAFDPAKPLNKSRNNTGLQELPPVSPAFIWYPYGESKEFPQVGSGGRNAMAGPVYYADMFPKDTRYPDYFNNKIFIYDWIRGWIKVVTMRENGDFDKMEPFMGGTKFN
;
A
#
# COMPACT_ATOMS: atom_id res chain seq x y z
N MET A 1 -52.20 -44.36 -22.20
CA MET A 1 -51.59 -44.70 -20.89
C MET A 1 -50.09 -45.01 -20.92
N ARG A 2 -49.49 -45.52 -22.02
CA ARG A 2 -48.03 -45.80 -22.09
C ARG A 2 -47.11 -44.57 -22.19
N ASN A 3 -47.60 -43.40 -22.59
CA ASN A 3 -46.78 -42.18 -22.74
C ASN A 3 -46.77 -41.27 -21.50
N LEU A 4 -47.72 -41.43 -20.57
CA LEU A 4 -47.75 -40.68 -19.30
C LEU A 4 -46.77 -41.24 -18.26
N LEU A 5 -46.48 -42.55 -18.30
CA LEU A 5 -45.48 -43.16 -17.40
C LEU A 5 -44.04 -42.78 -17.76
N ARG A 6 -43.73 -42.50 -19.04
CA ARG A 6 -42.39 -42.11 -19.47
C ARG A 6 -42.05 -40.67 -19.11
N LEU A 7 -43.04 -39.76 -19.12
CA LEU A 7 -42.85 -38.37 -18.71
C LEU A 7 -42.70 -38.24 -17.18
N ALA A 8 -43.41 -39.07 -16.42
CA ALA A 8 -43.28 -39.13 -14.96
C ALA A 8 -41.92 -39.68 -14.50
N CYS A 9 -41.34 -40.68 -15.20
CA CYS A 9 -39.99 -41.16 -14.91
C CYS A 9 -38.88 -40.15 -15.28
N CYS A 10 -39.05 -39.34 -16.32
CA CYS A 10 -38.09 -38.27 -16.64
C CYS A 10 -38.18 -37.07 -15.67
N LEU A 11 -39.37 -36.74 -15.16
CA LEU A 11 -39.53 -35.70 -14.12
C LEU A 11 -39.07 -36.15 -12.73
N PHE A 12 -39.05 -37.45 -12.44
CA PHE A 12 -38.48 -38.00 -11.20
C PHE A 12 -36.95 -38.19 -11.25
N LEU A 13 -36.34 -38.25 -12.44
CA LEU A 13 -34.87 -38.31 -12.58
C LEU A 13 -34.20 -36.92 -12.64
N VAL A 14 -34.95 -35.85 -12.96
CA VAL A 14 -34.42 -34.47 -12.97
C VAL A 14 -34.49 -33.81 -11.57
N SER A 15 -35.31 -34.32 -10.65
CA SER A 15 -35.41 -33.82 -9.28
C SER A 15 -34.40 -34.43 -8.29
N VAL A 16 -33.62 -35.45 -8.70
CA VAL A 16 -32.62 -36.13 -7.83
C VAL A 16 -31.18 -35.65 -8.10
N LEU A 17 -30.98 -34.68 -9.01
CA LEU A 17 -29.66 -34.06 -9.27
C LEU A 17 -29.42 -32.75 -8.51
N PHE A 18 -30.25 -32.41 -7.52
CA PHE A 18 -29.75 -31.59 -6.40
C PHE A 18 -28.92 -32.50 -5.51
N ALA A 19 -27.69 -32.80 -5.95
CA ALA A 19 -26.71 -33.48 -5.14
C ALA A 19 -26.62 -32.74 -3.79
N CYS A 20 -27.00 -33.43 -2.73
CA CYS A 20 -26.88 -32.94 -1.36
C CYS A 20 -25.39 -32.70 -1.10
N ASN A 21 -24.92 -31.47 -1.28
CA ASN A 21 -23.50 -31.11 -1.16
C ASN A 21 -23.09 -30.89 0.31
N SER A 22 -23.80 -31.53 1.24
CA SER A 22 -23.44 -31.56 2.65
C SER A 22 -22.30 -32.54 2.89
N ARG A 23 -21.49 -32.27 3.91
CA ARG A 23 -20.49 -33.20 4.40
C ARG A 23 -21.21 -34.38 5.06
N SER A 24 -20.70 -35.58 4.83
CA SER A 24 -21.19 -36.76 5.53
C SER A 24 -20.75 -36.72 6.99
N GLY A 25 -21.65 -37.06 7.92
CA GLY A 25 -21.36 -37.13 9.35
C GLY A 25 -21.55 -35.82 10.10
N LYS A 26 -21.04 -35.77 11.33
CA LYS A 26 -21.09 -34.58 12.17
C LYS A 26 -20.27 -33.44 11.55
N PRO A 27 -20.73 -32.18 11.61
CA PRO A 27 -19.88 -31.04 11.29
C PRO A 27 -18.61 -31.08 12.14
N ARG A 28 -17.51 -30.56 11.62
CA ARG A 28 -16.24 -30.47 12.34
C ARG A 28 -15.76 -29.03 12.32
N ILE A 29 -15.23 -28.53 13.43
CA ILE A 29 -14.63 -27.19 13.51
C ILE A 29 -13.18 -27.24 13.95
N LEU A 30 -12.39 -26.26 13.52
CA LEU A 30 -11.01 -26.06 13.97
C LEU A 30 -10.98 -24.87 14.94
N VAL A 31 -10.55 -25.09 16.18
CA VAL A 31 -10.30 -24.01 17.15
C VAL A 31 -8.83 -23.63 17.08
N PHE A 32 -8.56 -22.47 16.50
CA PHE A 32 -7.24 -21.88 16.39
C PHE A 32 -7.04 -20.82 17.48
N SER A 33 -5.94 -20.91 18.24
CA SER A 33 -5.66 -20.00 19.37
C SER A 33 -4.21 -19.54 19.44
N LYS A 34 -3.54 -19.39 18.29
CA LYS A 34 -2.17 -18.84 18.23
C LYS A 34 -2.20 -17.36 18.61
N THR A 35 -1.18 -16.93 19.35
CA THR A 35 -0.96 -15.53 19.74
C THR A 35 0.49 -15.17 19.47
N THR A 36 0.73 -14.06 18.79
CA THR A 36 2.07 -13.46 18.62
C THR A 36 2.21 -12.14 19.38
N ALA A 37 1.13 -11.67 20.02
CA ALA A 37 1.09 -10.58 20.97
C ALA A 37 0.56 -11.06 22.35
N TYR A 38 -0.32 -10.29 23.01
CA TYR A 38 -0.83 -10.61 24.35
C TYR A 38 -1.54 -11.97 24.38
N ARG A 39 -1.23 -12.80 25.40
CA ARG A 39 -1.84 -14.13 25.56
C ARG A 39 -2.88 -14.12 26.67
N HIS A 40 -4.14 -14.33 26.30
CA HIS A 40 -5.27 -14.41 27.24
C HIS A 40 -5.23 -15.68 28.07
N SER A 41 -5.43 -15.55 29.39
CA SER A 41 -5.48 -16.71 30.31
C SER A 41 -6.68 -17.62 30.03
N ALA A 42 -7.75 -17.09 29.44
CA ALA A 42 -8.98 -17.84 29.20
C ALA A 42 -8.94 -18.78 27.98
N ILE A 43 -7.84 -18.83 27.21
CA ILE A 43 -7.69 -19.75 26.06
C ILE A 43 -7.97 -21.21 26.46
N PRO A 44 -7.40 -21.78 27.54
CA PRO A 44 -7.69 -23.14 27.97
C PRO A 44 -9.16 -23.34 28.34
N ALA A 45 -9.74 -22.42 29.14
CA ALA A 45 -11.14 -22.48 29.53
C ALA A 45 -12.10 -22.43 28.31
N GLY A 46 -11.76 -21.62 27.29
CA GLY A 46 -12.51 -21.56 26.04
C GLY A 46 -12.42 -22.83 25.21
N LYS A 47 -11.24 -23.45 25.12
CA LYS A 47 -11.08 -24.75 24.44
C LYS A 47 -11.93 -25.82 25.12
N ASP A 48 -11.87 -25.91 26.44
CA ASP A 48 -12.63 -26.88 27.23
C ASP A 48 -14.14 -26.67 27.08
N ALA A 49 -14.60 -25.41 27.11
CA ALA A 49 -16.00 -25.09 26.89
C ALA A 49 -16.49 -25.46 25.49
N ILE A 50 -15.72 -25.19 24.43
CA ILE A 50 -16.09 -25.55 23.07
C ILE A 50 -16.10 -27.08 22.89
N LEU A 51 -15.14 -27.80 23.48
CA LEU A 51 -15.13 -29.27 23.50
C LEU A 51 -16.38 -29.82 24.20
N LYS A 52 -16.76 -29.26 25.34
CA LYS A 52 -18.01 -29.64 26.03
C LYS A 52 -19.24 -29.38 25.16
N LEU A 53 -19.35 -28.19 24.57
CA LEU A 53 -20.45 -27.84 23.66
C LEU A 53 -20.53 -28.82 22.48
N SER A 54 -19.39 -29.26 21.95
CA SER A 54 -19.32 -30.22 20.84
C SER A 54 -19.91 -31.59 21.21
N ALA A 55 -19.55 -32.10 22.40
CA ALA A 55 -20.06 -33.36 22.93
C ALA A 55 -21.58 -33.33 23.13
N GLU A 56 -22.12 -32.17 23.51
CA GLU A 56 -23.54 -31.95 23.79
C GLU A 56 -24.38 -31.63 22.54
N ASN A 57 -23.77 -31.13 21.46
CA ASN A 57 -24.51 -30.53 20.32
C ASN A 57 -24.16 -31.11 18.94
N GLY A 58 -23.46 -32.24 18.88
CA GLY A 58 -23.39 -33.06 17.66
C GLY A 58 -22.45 -32.53 16.57
N PHE A 59 -21.34 -31.88 16.96
CA PHE A 59 -20.22 -31.54 16.07
C PHE A 59 -18.90 -32.02 16.69
N ASP A 60 -17.85 -32.15 15.87
CA ASP A 60 -16.49 -32.51 16.28
C ASP A 60 -15.61 -31.25 16.37
N VAL A 61 -14.58 -31.29 17.22
CA VAL A 61 -13.64 -30.18 17.42
C VAL A 61 -12.22 -30.70 17.35
N ASP A 62 -11.40 -30.07 16.51
CA ASP A 62 -9.94 -30.15 16.60
C ASP A 62 -9.40 -28.80 17.11
N THR A 63 -8.36 -28.80 17.94
CA THR A 63 -7.74 -27.55 18.45
C THR A 63 -6.28 -27.47 18.04
N THR A 64 -5.78 -26.27 17.71
CA THR A 64 -4.38 -26.08 17.33
C THR A 64 -3.91 -24.65 17.63
N GLU A 65 -2.61 -24.51 17.85
CA GLU A 65 -1.90 -23.23 17.79
C GLU A 65 -0.91 -23.21 16.60
N ASN A 66 -0.87 -24.28 15.80
CA ASN A 66 0.00 -24.38 14.65
C ASN A 66 -0.69 -23.80 13.39
N ALA A 67 -0.12 -22.73 12.85
CA ALA A 67 -0.60 -22.08 11.63
C ALA A 67 -0.40 -22.93 10.35
N ASP A 68 0.40 -23.99 10.38
CA ASP A 68 0.59 -24.91 9.25
C ASP A 68 -0.69 -25.68 8.87
N TYR A 69 -1.72 -25.64 9.73
CA TYR A 69 -3.05 -26.14 9.44
C TYR A 69 -3.83 -25.25 8.44
N PHE A 70 -3.35 -24.04 8.14
CA PHE A 70 -3.97 -23.12 7.17
C PHE A 70 -3.51 -23.46 5.75
N THR A 71 -3.90 -24.65 5.32
CA THR A 71 -3.71 -25.19 3.98
C THR A 71 -5.05 -25.71 3.47
N GLU A 72 -5.26 -25.73 2.15
CA GLU A 72 -6.48 -26.27 1.54
C GLU A 72 -6.79 -27.70 2.03
N ASP A 73 -5.77 -28.57 2.06
CA ASP A 73 -5.89 -29.97 2.48
C ASP A 73 -6.43 -30.16 3.91
N SER A 74 -6.04 -29.25 4.79
CA SER A 74 -6.50 -29.23 6.18
C SER A 74 -7.87 -28.55 6.28
N LEU A 75 -7.99 -27.32 5.77
CA LEU A 75 -9.15 -26.46 5.95
C LEU A 75 -10.44 -27.04 5.33
N GLN A 76 -10.34 -27.78 4.22
CA GLN A 76 -11.50 -28.43 3.60
C GLN A 76 -12.23 -29.42 4.54
N LYS A 77 -11.57 -29.90 5.60
CA LYS A 77 -12.15 -30.81 6.60
C LYS A 77 -13.09 -30.11 7.59
N TYR A 78 -13.00 -28.79 7.71
CA TYR A 78 -13.73 -28.01 8.73
C TYR A 78 -14.87 -27.18 8.16
N ALA A 79 -16.05 -27.29 8.77
CA ALA A 79 -17.24 -26.52 8.41
C ALA A 79 -17.10 -25.05 8.88
N ALA A 80 -16.38 -24.84 9.99
CA ALA A 80 -15.99 -23.52 10.46
C ALA A 80 -14.62 -23.53 11.15
N VAL A 81 -13.95 -22.38 11.14
CA VAL A 81 -12.73 -22.12 11.92
C VAL A 81 -13.04 -21.07 12.98
N VAL A 82 -12.69 -21.38 14.23
CA VAL A 82 -12.84 -20.49 15.39
C VAL A 82 -11.48 -19.89 15.72
N PHE A 83 -11.37 -18.56 15.68
CA PHE A 83 -10.24 -17.82 16.22
C PHE A 83 -10.58 -17.49 17.67
N LEU A 84 -10.06 -18.32 18.58
CA LEU A 84 -10.32 -18.22 20.02
C LEU A 84 -9.19 -17.42 20.67
N ASN A 85 -9.49 -16.15 20.99
CA ASN A 85 -8.58 -15.24 21.68
C ASN A 85 -7.19 -15.14 21.02
N THR A 86 -7.16 -15.10 19.69
CA THR A 86 -5.94 -14.96 18.89
C THR A 86 -5.47 -13.50 18.88
N THR A 87 -4.17 -13.22 18.91
CA THR A 87 -3.64 -11.84 18.89
C THR A 87 -2.38 -11.70 18.05
N GLY A 88 -2.15 -10.50 17.50
CA GLY A 88 -0.98 -10.16 16.70
C GLY A 88 -1.10 -10.56 15.23
N ASN A 89 0.01 -10.68 14.51
CA ASN A 89 0.05 -11.22 13.15
C ASN A 89 0.45 -12.70 13.24
N MET A 90 -0.46 -13.61 12.88
CA MET A 90 -0.44 -15.03 13.23
C MET A 90 -0.26 -15.92 12.02
N LEU A 91 -0.77 -15.48 10.87
CA LEU A 91 -0.68 -16.15 9.58
C LEU A 91 0.30 -15.42 8.68
N ASN A 92 1.14 -16.16 7.96
CA ASN A 92 1.96 -15.58 6.90
C ASN A 92 1.17 -15.43 5.59
N ASN A 93 1.75 -14.75 4.60
CA ASN A 93 1.10 -14.49 3.32
C ASN A 93 0.59 -15.74 2.58
N TYR A 94 1.26 -16.88 2.73
CA TYR A 94 0.81 -18.16 2.16
C TYR A 94 -0.46 -18.68 2.86
N GLN A 95 -0.45 -18.67 4.20
CA GLN A 95 -1.57 -19.11 5.04
C GLN A 95 -2.78 -18.18 4.92
N GLU A 96 -2.55 -16.87 4.86
CA GLU A 96 -3.58 -15.87 4.58
C GLU A 96 -4.32 -16.20 3.27
N ALA A 97 -3.58 -16.43 2.18
CA ALA A 97 -4.18 -16.75 0.88
C ALA A 97 -5.03 -18.04 0.94
N GLN A 98 -4.58 -19.07 1.69
CA GLN A 98 -5.38 -20.29 1.86
C GLN A 98 -6.65 -20.06 2.69
N PHE A 99 -6.59 -19.16 3.66
CA PHE A 99 -7.76 -18.80 4.46
C PHE A 99 -8.78 -17.98 3.68
N GLU A 100 -8.34 -17.03 2.84
CA GLU A 100 -9.23 -16.33 1.89
C GLU A 100 -9.98 -17.34 1.01
N ARG A 101 -9.24 -18.27 0.43
CA ARG A 101 -9.79 -19.33 -0.43
C ARG A 101 -10.78 -20.22 0.32
N TYR A 102 -10.51 -20.57 1.57
CA TYR A 102 -11.41 -21.35 2.42
C TYR A 102 -12.75 -20.65 2.66
N ILE A 103 -12.73 -19.36 3.00
CA ILE A 103 -13.95 -18.57 3.20
C ILE A 103 -14.70 -18.42 1.88
N GLN A 104 -14.00 -18.13 0.78
CA GLN A 104 -14.60 -18.02 -0.56
C GLN A 104 -15.23 -19.32 -1.05
N ALA A 105 -14.68 -20.46 -0.62
CA ALA A 105 -15.24 -21.77 -0.88
C ALA A 105 -16.49 -22.09 -0.03
N GLY A 106 -16.92 -21.20 0.86
CA GLY A 106 -18.10 -21.35 1.72
C GLY A 106 -17.81 -21.79 3.16
N GLY A 107 -16.55 -21.74 3.57
CA GLY A 107 -16.12 -22.00 4.96
C GLY A 107 -16.70 -20.99 5.95
N GLY A 108 -16.94 -21.44 7.19
CA GLY A 108 -17.42 -20.59 8.29
C GLY A 108 -16.28 -20.00 9.11
N PHE A 109 -16.51 -18.84 9.71
CA PHE A 109 -15.60 -18.16 10.63
C PHE A 109 -16.31 -17.74 11.91
N VAL A 110 -15.63 -17.94 13.04
CA VAL A 110 -16.03 -17.45 14.36
C VAL A 110 -14.84 -16.72 14.97
N GLY A 111 -14.96 -15.42 15.23
CA GLY A 111 -13.97 -14.69 16.04
C GLY A 111 -14.47 -14.51 17.48
N VAL A 112 -13.60 -14.77 18.46
CA VAL A 112 -13.90 -14.60 19.88
C VAL A 112 -12.91 -13.61 20.49
N HIS A 113 -13.47 -12.60 21.17
CA HIS A 113 -12.78 -11.55 21.90
C HIS A 113 -11.61 -10.95 21.14
N SER A 114 -10.38 -11.38 21.42
CA SER A 114 -9.18 -10.77 20.84
C SER A 114 -8.93 -11.09 19.37
N ALA A 115 -9.79 -11.87 18.71
CA ALA A 115 -9.72 -12.08 17.27
C ALA A 115 -9.71 -10.77 16.42
N THR A 116 -10.17 -9.63 16.96
CA THR A 116 -10.02 -8.30 16.31
C THR A 116 -8.69 -7.58 16.60
N ASP A 117 -7.88 -8.11 17.52
CA ASP A 117 -6.57 -7.59 17.93
C ASP A 117 -5.43 -8.31 17.18
N GLY A 118 -5.53 -8.33 15.85
CA GLY A 118 -4.57 -9.01 15.01
C GLY A 118 -4.80 -8.81 13.52
N GLU A 119 -3.83 -9.23 12.71
CA GLU A 119 -3.83 -9.11 11.24
C GLU A 119 -4.22 -7.71 10.72
N TYR A 120 -3.76 -6.65 11.41
CA TYR A 120 -4.11 -5.26 11.08
C TYR A 120 -3.71 -4.83 9.67
N ASP A 121 -2.66 -5.47 9.15
CA ASP A 121 -2.01 -5.24 7.87
C ASP A 121 -2.60 -6.08 6.72
N TRP A 122 -3.58 -6.94 7.05
CA TRP A 122 -4.39 -7.72 6.10
C TRP A 122 -5.82 -7.18 6.08
N GLY A 123 -6.07 -6.22 5.19
CA GLY A 123 -7.34 -5.52 5.10
C GLY A 123 -8.55 -6.43 4.83
N TRP A 124 -8.34 -7.55 4.14
CA TRP A 124 -9.39 -8.56 3.91
C TRP A 124 -9.85 -9.21 5.22
N TYR A 125 -8.92 -9.58 6.13
CA TYR A 125 -9.29 -10.13 7.44
C TYR A 125 -10.03 -9.12 8.30
N SER A 126 -9.61 -7.86 8.29
CA SER A 126 -10.31 -6.78 9.01
C SER A 126 -11.78 -6.68 8.59
N ARG A 127 -12.09 -6.93 7.32
CA ARG A 127 -13.47 -6.99 6.82
C ARG A 127 -14.17 -8.31 7.14
N LEU A 128 -13.46 -9.44 7.15
CA LEU A 128 -14.00 -10.73 7.60
C LEU A 128 -14.48 -10.66 9.05
N VAL A 129 -13.60 -10.23 9.96
CA VAL A 129 -13.92 -10.13 11.39
C VAL A 129 -14.87 -8.97 11.68
N GLY A 130 -14.80 -7.89 10.89
CA GLY A 130 -15.79 -6.81 10.86
C GLY A 130 -15.41 -5.55 11.66
N ALA A 131 -14.31 -5.57 12.42
CA ALA A 131 -13.76 -4.40 13.12
C ALA A 131 -12.28 -4.62 13.47
N GLN A 132 -11.57 -3.56 13.84
CA GLN A 132 -10.22 -3.65 14.42
C GLN A 132 -10.24 -3.19 15.88
N PHE A 133 -9.47 -3.84 16.74
CA PHE A 133 -9.27 -3.39 18.12
C PHE A 133 -8.62 -2.00 18.15
N GLU A 134 -9.08 -1.14 19.07
CA GLU A 134 -8.51 0.18 19.33
C GLU A 134 -7.92 0.28 20.74
N SER A 135 -8.68 -0.12 21.77
CA SER A 135 -8.29 -0.05 23.18
C SER A 135 -9.30 -0.80 24.04
N HIS A 136 -9.03 -0.95 25.34
CA HIS A 136 -10.01 -1.42 26.33
C HIS A 136 -9.77 -0.71 27.69
N PRO A 137 -10.79 -0.56 28.54
CA PRO A 137 -10.62 -0.18 29.94
C PRO A 137 -10.33 -1.41 30.81
N GLU A 138 -10.28 -1.21 32.14
CA GLU A 138 -10.22 -2.31 33.09
C GLU A 138 -11.46 -3.22 33.01
N GLN A 139 -11.28 -4.49 33.36
CA GLN A 139 -12.36 -5.48 33.44
C GLN A 139 -13.41 -5.03 34.47
N GLN A 140 -14.65 -4.92 34.04
CA GLN A 140 -15.74 -4.41 34.89
C GLN A 140 -17.09 -4.95 34.42
N GLU A 141 -18.11 -4.83 35.27
CA GLU A 141 -19.47 -5.13 34.85
C GLU A 141 -20.02 -4.04 33.93
N ALA A 142 -20.76 -4.45 32.90
CA ALA A 142 -21.48 -3.55 32.01
C ALA A 142 -22.81 -4.18 31.59
N LYS A 143 -23.71 -3.32 31.11
CA LYS A 143 -24.98 -3.73 30.51
C LYS A 143 -24.81 -3.89 29.00
N LEU A 144 -25.26 -5.04 28.50
CA LEU A 144 -25.38 -5.37 27.10
C LEU A 144 -26.86 -5.32 26.69
N ASP A 145 -27.14 -4.69 25.57
CA ASP A 145 -28.46 -4.65 24.94
C ASP A 145 -28.49 -5.64 23.77
N VAL A 146 -29.34 -6.67 23.87
CA VAL A 146 -29.58 -7.63 22.78
C VAL A 146 -30.58 -7.00 21.81
N VAL A 147 -30.06 -6.43 20.72
CA VAL A 147 -30.83 -5.64 19.76
C VAL A 147 -31.52 -6.49 18.69
N ASP A 148 -31.07 -7.73 18.50
CA ASP A 148 -31.72 -8.74 17.67
C ASP A 148 -31.83 -10.05 18.45
N GLN A 149 -33.04 -10.44 18.85
CA GLN A 149 -33.33 -11.71 19.54
C GLN A 149 -33.87 -12.80 18.59
N THR A 150 -33.80 -12.60 17.28
CA THR A 150 -34.25 -13.59 16.29
C THR A 150 -33.11 -14.52 15.85
N HIS A 151 -31.87 -14.03 15.92
CA HIS A 151 -30.69 -14.79 15.53
C HIS A 151 -30.41 -15.97 16.49
N ILE A 152 -29.87 -17.07 15.96
CA ILE A 152 -29.67 -18.31 16.73
C ILE A 152 -28.74 -18.13 17.94
N SER A 153 -27.79 -17.21 17.87
CA SER A 153 -26.87 -16.87 18.98
C SER A 153 -27.45 -15.93 20.03
N THR A 154 -28.65 -15.37 19.83
CA THR A 154 -29.24 -14.39 20.75
C THR A 154 -30.67 -14.70 21.16
N LYS A 155 -31.36 -15.62 20.48
CA LYS A 155 -32.78 -15.94 20.74
C LYS A 155 -33.11 -16.43 22.15
N GLN A 156 -32.11 -16.94 22.88
CA GLN A 156 -32.26 -17.42 24.27
C GLN A 156 -31.79 -16.38 25.30
N LEU A 157 -31.19 -15.27 24.86
CA LEU A 157 -30.64 -14.26 25.75
C LEU A 157 -31.72 -13.31 26.24
N PRO A 158 -31.63 -12.81 27.49
CA PRO A 158 -32.48 -11.72 27.94
C PRO A 158 -32.21 -10.46 27.11
N LYS A 159 -33.22 -9.60 26.97
CA LYS A 159 -33.09 -8.34 26.23
C LYS A 159 -31.98 -7.44 26.79
N GLU A 160 -31.86 -7.42 28.12
CA GLU A 160 -30.79 -6.75 28.84
C GLU A 160 -29.97 -7.81 29.56
N TRP A 161 -28.66 -7.78 29.36
CA TRP A 161 -27.74 -8.77 29.94
C TRP A 161 -26.59 -8.05 30.63
N ARG A 162 -26.47 -8.23 31.95
CA ARG A 162 -25.36 -7.69 32.73
C ARG A 162 -24.36 -8.79 33.00
N ARG A 163 -23.08 -8.52 32.74
CA ARG A 163 -21.98 -9.43 33.02
C ARG A 163 -20.67 -8.67 33.17
N LYS A 164 -19.65 -9.35 33.68
CA LYS A 164 -18.27 -8.85 33.79
C LYS A 164 -17.40 -9.43 32.67
N ASP A 165 -16.67 -8.57 31.97
CA ASP A 165 -15.70 -8.95 30.94
C ASP A 165 -14.69 -7.79 30.72
N GLU A 166 -13.80 -7.93 29.74
CA GLU A 166 -12.99 -6.83 29.19
C GLU A 166 -13.64 -6.25 27.93
N TRP A 167 -13.91 -4.95 27.93
CA TRP A 167 -14.73 -4.31 26.88
C TRP A 167 -13.89 -3.60 25.83
N TYR A 168 -13.87 -4.15 24.61
CA TYR A 168 -13.09 -3.58 23.51
C TYR A 168 -13.77 -2.37 22.90
N ASN A 169 -13.00 -1.29 22.75
CA ASN A 169 -13.29 -0.21 21.83
C ASN A 169 -12.77 -0.58 20.44
N PHE A 170 -13.53 -0.25 19.41
CA PHE A 170 -13.24 -0.61 18.02
C PHE A 170 -13.02 0.59 17.12
N LYS A 171 -12.10 0.42 16.16
CA LYS A 171 -11.94 1.27 14.99
C LYS A 171 -12.27 0.47 13.72
N LYS A 172 -12.52 1.18 12.61
CA LYS A 172 -12.85 0.57 11.30
C LYS A 172 -13.98 -0.47 11.38
N ILE A 173 -15.02 -0.20 12.18
CA ILE A 173 -16.22 -1.03 12.25
C ILE A 173 -16.86 -1.03 10.85
N SER A 174 -17.02 -2.22 10.27
CA SER A 174 -17.64 -2.38 8.97
C SER A 174 -19.13 -2.00 9.04
N PRO A 175 -19.65 -1.21 8.08
CA PRO A 175 -21.08 -0.88 8.04
C PRO A 175 -21.95 -2.08 7.61
N ASP A 176 -21.36 -3.14 7.06
CA ASP A 176 -22.08 -4.28 6.50
C ASP A 176 -22.41 -5.36 7.55
N VAL A 177 -21.88 -5.23 8.78
CA VAL A 177 -22.15 -6.20 9.85
C VAL A 177 -23.56 -6.03 10.41
N LYS A 178 -24.20 -7.16 10.72
CA LYS A 178 -25.50 -7.17 11.39
C LYS A 178 -25.28 -7.29 12.89
N VAL A 179 -25.43 -6.16 13.58
CA VAL A 179 -25.22 -6.06 15.03
C VAL A 179 -26.30 -6.83 15.78
N LEU A 180 -25.88 -7.71 16.68
CA LEU A 180 -26.74 -8.56 17.51
C LEU A 180 -26.83 -8.04 18.95
N ILE A 181 -25.70 -7.57 19.48
CA ILE A 181 -25.56 -7.11 20.86
C ILE A 181 -24.78 -5.80 20.85
N LYS A 182 -25.23 -4.81 21.63
CA LYS A 182 -24.54 -3.54 21.87
C LYS A 182 -24.12 -3.40 23.33
N LEU A 183 -23.06 -2.64 23.59
CA LEU A 183 -22.65 -2.24 24.94
C LEU A 183 -23.25 -0.89 25.30
N ASP A 184 -23.81 -0.78 26.50
CA ASP A 184 -24.29 0.49 27.06
C ASP A 184 -23.14 1.22 27.76
N GLU A 185 -22.55 2.19 27.07
CA GLU A 185 -21.45 3.01 27.62
C GLU A 185 -21.84 3.87 28.83
N THR A 186 -23.13 4.01 29.17
CA THR A 186 -23.54 4.69 30.40
C THR A 186 -23.44 3.79 31.64
N SER A 187 -23.26 2.48 31.44
CA SER A 187 -23.24 1.48 32.51
C SER A 187 -21.84 1.17 33.06
N TYR A 188 -20.79 1.68 32.42
CA TYR A 188 -19.38 1.41 32.76
C TYR A 188 -18.48 2.61 32.37
N LYS A 189 -17.18 2.56 32.64
CA LYS A 189 -16.23 3.64 32.31
C LYS A 189 -15.22 3.21 31.23
N GLY A 190 -14.93 4.13 30.31
CA GLY A 190 -13.85 3.98 29.31
C GLY A 190 -14.28 3.55 27.90
N GLY A 191 -15.58 3.60 27.59
CA GLY A 191 -16.09 3.47 26.23
C GLY A 191 -15.67 4.61 25.31
N LYS A 192 -15.48 4.30 24.03
CA LYS A 192 -15.07 5.24 22.97
C LYS A 192 -15.88 5.10 21.68
N ASN A 193 -16.83 4.19 21.62
CA ASN A 193 -17.69 3.95 20.46
C ASN A 193 -19.05 4.67 20.58
N ASN A 194 -19.30 5.38 21.68
CA ASN A 194 -20.52 6.15 21.94
C ASN A 194 -21.78 5.27 21.77
N ASN A 195 -22.85 5.82 21.20
CA ASN A 195 -24.12 5.09 20.97
C ASN A 195 -24.03 3.96 19.94
N ASN A 196 -22.86 3.69 19.37
CA ASN A 196 -22.64 2.65 18.37
C ASN A 196 -21.51 1.69 18.77
N HIS A 197 -21.66 1.06 19.93
CA HIS A 197 -20.72 0.09 20.47
C HIS A 197 -21.19 -1.35 20.27
N PRO A 198 -20.90 -2.00 19.11
CA PRO A 198 -21.28 -3.39 18.89
C PRO A 198 -20.38 -4.35 19.68
N MET A 199 -20.98 -5.41 20.22
CA MET A 199 -20.28 -6.45 21.00
C MET A 199 -20.47 -7.86 20.43
N ALA A 200 -21.44 -8.05 19.56
CA ALA A 200 -21.55 -9.25 18.74
C ALA A 200 -22.24 -8.91 17.43
N TRP A 201 -21.80 -9.55 16.34
CA TRP A 201 -22.37 -9.34 15.02
C TRP A 201 -22.14 -10.55 14.12
N TYR A 202 -22.84 -10.55 13.00
CA TYR A 202 -22.67 -11.54 11.95
C TYR A 202 -22.83 -10.94 10.56
N HIS A 203 -22.29 -11.62 9.56
CA HIS A 203 -22.58 -11.34 8.15
C HIS A 203 -22.22 -12.54 7.27
N GLU A 204 -22.63 -12.48 6.01
CA GLU A 204 -22.04 -13.28 4.94
C GLU A 204 -20.89 -12.47 4.37
N PHE A 205 -19.71 -13.08 4.21
CA PHE A 205 -18.51 -12.40 3.76
C PHE A 205 -17.74 -13.23 2.74
N ASP A 206 -17.56 -12.65 1.56
CA ASP A 206 -16.81 -13.20 0.41
C ASP A 206 -17.14 -14.65 0.04
N GLY A 207 -18.35 -15.14 0.35
CA GLY A 207 -18.82 -16.50 0.06
C GLY A 207 -19.03 -17.38 1.29
N GLY A 208 -18.47 -17.01 2.43
CA GLY A 208 -18.59 -17.71 3.71
C GLY A 208 -19.46 -16.98 4.74
N ARG A 209 -19.64 -17.62 5.90
CA ARG A 209 -20.39 -17.07 7.05
C ARG A 209 -19.42 -16.63 8.13
N ALA A 210 -19.53 -15.40 8.60
CA ALA A 210 -18.72 -14.90 9.71
C ALA A 210 -19.59 -14.43 10.88
N PHE A 211 -19.25 -14.91 12.06
CA PHE A 211 -19.79 -14.46 13.34
C PHE A 211 -18.64 -13.97 14.22
N TYR A 212 -18.90 -12.91 14.98
CA TYR A 212 -17.94 -12.41 15.95
C TYR A 212 -18.63 -12.05 17.26
N THR A 213 -17.95 -12.33 18.36
CA THR A 213 -18.31 -11.85 19.69
C THR A 213 -17.10 -11.24 20.38
N ALA A 214 -17.21 -10.01 20.86
CA ALA A 214 -16.16 -9.28 21.57
C ALA A 214 -15.97 -9.76 23.02
N MET A 215 -16.82 -10.67 23.48
CA MET A 215 -16.83 -11.24 24.81
C MET A 215 -15.99 -12.52 24.88
N GLY A 216 -15.49 -12.87 26.07
CA GLY A 216 -14.71 -14.09 26.29
C GLY A 216 -13.28 -13.88 26.77
N HIS A 217 -13.00 -12.74 27.41
CA HIS A 217 -11.70 -12.47 28.02
C HIS A 217 -11.47 -13.32 29.27
N THR A 218 -12.53 -13.51 30.08
CA THR A 218 -12.45 -14.09 31.42
C THR A 218 -12.72 -15.59 31.41
N ASP A 219 -12.09 -16.32 32.33
CA ASP A 219 -12.35 -17.75 32.54
C ASP A 219 -13.81 -17.99 32.95
N GLU A 220 -14.42 -17.06 33.69
CA GLU A 220 -15.81 -17.10 34.13
C GLU A 220 -16.80 -17.06 32.97
N SER A 221 -16.46 -16.38 31.86
CA SER A 221 -17.32 -16.33 30.67
C SER A 221 -17.64 -17.74 30.18
N TYR A 222 -16.65 -18.62 30.17
CA TYR A 222 -16.77 -20.00 29.70
C TYR A 222 -17.47 -20.95 30.68
N LYS A 223 -17.98 -20.42 31.81
CA LYS A 223 -18.84 -21.13 32.76
C LYS A 223 -20.27 -20.55 32.80
N GLU A 224 -20.47 -19.37 32.21
CA GLU A 224 -21.75 -18.67 32.21
C GLU A 224 -22.70 -19.27 31.15
N GLU A 225 -23.87 -19.74 31.57
CA GLU A 225 -24.83 -20.42 30.70
C GLU A 225 -25.27 -19.59 29.49
N ASN A 226 -25.56 -18.29 29.71
CA ASN A 226 -25.98 -17.38 28.64
C ASN A 226 -24.86 -17.18 27.61
N TYR A 227 -23.62 -17.00 28.06
CA TYR A 227 -22.48 -16.86 27.15
C TYR A 227 -22.23 -18.15 26.37
N LEU A 228 -22.31 -19.32 27.00
CA LEU A 228 -22.15 -20.60 26.31
C LEU A 228 -23.23 -20.83 25.24
N LYS A 229 -24.49 -20.46 25.51
CA LYS A 229 -25.56 -20.49 24.50
C LYS A 229 -25.30 -19.52 23.36
N HIS A 230 -24.78 -18.34 23.65
CA HIS A 230 -24.42 -17.34 22.64
C HIS A 230 -23.29 -17.83 21.73
N LEU A 231 -22.20 -18.33 22.32
CA LEU A 231 -21.05 -18.88 21.61
C LEU A 231 -21.47 -20.08 20.75
N LEU A 232 -22.25 -21.01 21.31
CA LEU A 232 -22.79 -22.15 20.56
C LEU A 232 -23.61 -21.71 19.35
N GLY A 233 -24.52 -20.75 19.51
CA GLY A 233 -25.32 -20.26 18.39
C GLY A 233 -24.46 -19.58 17.32
N GLY A 234 -23.39 -18.88 17.71
CA GLY A 234 -22.42 -18.31 16.78
C GLY A 234 -21.68 -19.39 15.97
N ILE A 235 -21.24 -20.45 16.63
CA ILE A 235 -20.62 -21.63 16.00
C ILE A 235 -21.61 -22.32 15.05
N GLN A 236 -22.86 -22.52 15.47
CA GLN A 236 -23.91 -23.12 14.65
C GLN A 236 -24.24 -22.28 13.42
N TYR A 237 -24.29 -20.95 13.56
CA TYR A 237 -24.43 -20.04 12.42
C TYR A 237 -23.28 -20.21 11.43
N ALA A 238 -22.03 -20.20 11.89
CA ALA A 238 -20.86 -20.36 11.01
C ALA A 238 -20.85 -21.72 10.29
N ILE A 239 -21.17 -22.81 10.99
CA ILE A 239 -21.33 -24.16 10.41
C ILE A 239 -22.40 -24.17 9.31
N GLY A 240 -23.54 -23.50 9.55
CA GLY A 240 -24.68 -23.48 8.62
C GLY A 240 -25.19 -24.88 8.29
N ASP A 241 -25.43 -25.16 7.01
CA ASP A 241 -25.93 -26.46 6.52
C ASP A 241 -24.84 -27.55 6.43
N ASN A 242 -23.65 -27.35 7.01
CA ASN A 242 -22.52 -28.28 6.93
C ASN A 242 -22.13 -28.63 5.47
N LYS A 243 -22.13 -27.64 4.58
CA LYS A 243 -21.79 -27.83 3.16
C LYS A 243 -20.30 -28.15 2.98
N LYS A 244 -19.98 -28.97 1.99
CA LYS A 244 -18.59 -29.12 1.52
C LYS A 244 -18.11 -27.79 0.96
N THR A 245 -16.87 -27.43 1.27
CA THR A 245 -16.22 -26.27 0.66
C THR A 245 -16.04 -26.52 -0.84
N ASP A 246 -16.37 -25.53 -1.65
CA ASP A 246 -16.24 -25.56 -3.11
C ASP A 246 -15.12 -24.60 -3.54
N TYR A 247 -13.88 -25.09 -3.52
CA TYR A 247 -12.69 -24.30 -3.85
C TYR A 247 -12.66 -23.83 -5.32
N ALA A 248 -13.53 -24.34 -6.19
CA ALA A 248 -13.70 -23.79 -7.54
C ALA A 248 -14.31 -22.38 -7.53
N LYS A 249 -14.93 -21.95 -6.43
CA LYS A 249 -15.44 -20.58 -6.23
C LYS A 249 -14.39 -19.61 -5.67
N ALA A 250 -13.25 -20.13 -5.21
CA ALA A 250 -12.20 -19.29 -4.65
C ALA A 250 -11.62 -18.38 -5.75
N LYS A 251 -11.59 -17.07 -5.46
CA LYS A 251 -11.08 -16.03 -6.35
C LYS A 251 -9.63 -15.70 -6.01
N SER A 252 -9.26 -15.81 -4.74
CA SER A 252 -7.88 -15.69 -4.29
C SER A 252 -7.07 -16.86 -4.84
N LEU A 253 -5.86 -16.55 -5.30
CA LEU A 253 -4.93 -17.56 -5.82
C LEU A 253 -3.92 -17.93 -4.74
N PRO A 254 -3.41 -19.18 -4.71
CA PRO A 254 -2.30 -19.52 -3.85
C PRO A 254 -1.07 -18.66 -4.19
N VAL A 255 -0.32 -18.27 -3.16
CA VAL A 255 0.95 -17.57 -3.36
C VAL A 255 1.92 -18.51 -4.08
N PRO A 256 2.58 -18.08 -5.18
CA PRO A 256 3.62 -18.87 -5.80
C PRO A 256 4.83 -19.02 -4.88
N ASP A 257 5.35 -20.23 -4.76
CA ASP A 257 6.58 -20.50 -4.00
C ASP A 257 7.78 -19.78 -4.61
N GLU A 258 8.70 -19.32 -3.76
CA GLU A 258 9.89 -18.57 -4.18
C GLU A 258 10.82 -19.38 -5.09
N ASP A 259 10.90 -20.69 -4.89
CA ASP A 259 11.72 -21.61 -5.69
C ASP A 259 11.24 -21.75 -7.15
N ARG A 260 10.07 -21.20 -7.48
CA ARG A 260 9.57 -21.09 -8.86
C ARG A 260 10.18 -19.94 -9.63
N PHE A 261 10.98 -19.10 -8.98
CA PHE A 261 11.67 -17.97 -9.60
C PHE A 261 13.17 -18.19 -9.62
N THR A 262 13.84 -17.65 -10.63
CA THR A 262 15.30 -17.69 -10.74
C THR A 262 15.84 -16.29 -11.02
N LYS A 263 16.72 -15.81 -10.14
CA LYS A 263 17.48 -14.56 -10.37
C LYS A 263 18.58 -14.83 -11.39
N THR A 264 18.47 -14.25 -12.57
CA THR A 264 19.50 -14.33 -13.61
C THR A 264 20.29 -13.03 -13.66
N ILE A 265 21.61 -13.11 -13.48
CA ILE A 265 22.51 -11.96 -13.61
C ILE A 265 22.80 -11.74 -15.09
N LEU A 266 22.38 -10.58 -15.62
CA LEU A 266 22.63 -10.22 -17.03
C LEU A 266 24.03 -9.60 -17.21
N THR A 267 24.48 -8.81 -16.23
CA THR A 267 25.82 -8.24 -16.18
C THR A 267 26.21 -7.93 -14.73
N GLU A 268 27.51 -7.93 -14.42
CA GLU A 268 28.08 -7.61 -13.11
C GLU A 268 29.40 -6.86 -13.30
N GLY A 269 29.64 -5.81 -12.50
CA GLY A 269 30.88 -5.03 -12.54
C GLY A 269 31.09 -4.15 -13.79
N THR A 270 30.13 -4.10 -14.73
CA THR A 270 30.24 -3.30 -15.96
C THR A 270 29.61 -1.92 -15.88
N LEU A 271 28.70 -1.72 -14.92
CA LEU A 271 27.94 -0.48 -14.76
C LEU A 271 28.62 0.46 -13.77
N PHE A 272 28.51 1.75 -14.05
CA PHE A 272 29.04 2.82 -13.23
C PHE A 272 28.00 3.92 -13.06
N GLU A 273 27.47 4.01 -11.84
CA GLU A 273 26.38 4.94 -11.48
C GLU A 273 25.15 4.83 -12.40
N PRO A 274 24.55 3.63 -12.59
CA PRO A 274 23.36 3.45 -13.42
C PRO A 274 22.16 4.19 -12.82
N THR A 275 21.42 4.91 -13.67
CA THR A 275 20.35 5.83 -13.23
C THR A 275 18.99 5.50 -13.76
N GLU A 276 18.81 4.81 -14.89
CA GLU A 276 17.51 4.31 -15.37
C GLU A 276 17.73 3.30 -16.49
N MET A 277 16.73 2.46 -16.77
CA MET A 277 16.77 1.53 -17.89
C MET A 277 15.43 1.47 -18.62
N THR A 278 15.49 1.12 -19.89
CA THR A 278 14.29 0.85 -20.70
C THR A 278 14.51 -0.39 -21.56
N ILE A 279 13.43 -1.16 -21.78
CA ILE A 279 13.47 -2.43 -22.51
C ILE A 279 12.91 -2.21 -23.91
N LEU A 280 13.67 -2.57 -24.92
CA LEU A 280 13.29 -2.47 -26.33
C LEU A 280 12.44 -3.69 -26.76
N PRO A 281 11.68 -3.60 -27.87
CA PRO A 281 10.81 -4.69 -28.34
C PRO A 281 11.51 -6.03 -28.62
N ASN A 282 12.81 -6.01 -28.90
CA ASN A 282 13.65 -7.20 -29.10
C ASN A 282 14.29 -7.73 -27.79
N PHE A 283 13.87 -7.19 -26.64
CA PHE A 283 14.42 -7.43 -25.29
C PHE A 283 15.85 -6.94 -25.07
N ASP A 284 16.42 -6.15 -25.99
CA ASP A 284 17.62 -5.38 -25.65
C ASP A 284 17.27 -4.37 -24.56
N ILE A 285 18.23 -4.10 -23.68
CA ILE A 285 18.04 -3.19 -22.55
C ILE A 285 19.00 -2.01 -22.72
N LEU A 286 18.46 -0.80 -22.77
CA LEU A 286 19.27 0.40 -22.68
C LEU A 286 19.35 0.86 -21.23
N VAL A 287 20.54 1.25 -20.78
CA VAL A 287 20.80 1.71 -19.41
C VAL A 287 21.50 3.06 -19.46
N ALA A 288 20.89 4.08 -18.85
CA ALA A 288 21.52 5.37 -18.63
C ALA A 288 22.48 5.29 -17.44
N GLN A 289 23.64 5.92 -17.56
CA GLN A 289 24.57 6.14 -16.46
C GLN A 289 24.68 7.63 -16.16
N ARG A 290 24.73 7.99 -14.88
CA ARG A 290 24.71 9.39 -14.42
C ARG A 290 25.75 10.26 -15.11
N ARG A 291 26.92 9.70 -15.47
CA ARG A 291 28.02 10.44 -16.09
C ARG A 291 27.86 10.70 -17.58
N GLY A 292 26.77 10.22 -18.20
CA GLY A 292 26.37 10.56 -19.56
C GLY A 292 26.35 9.38 -20.52
N GLU A 293 26.91 8.23 -20.15
CA GLU A 293 26.94 7.06 -21.02
C GLU A 293 25.55 6.44 -21.19
N LEU A 294 25.22 6.06 -22.42
CA LEU A 294 24.13 5.14 -22.72
C LEU A 294 24.73 3.77 -23.00
N MET A 295 24.35 2.77 -22.21
CA MET A 295 24.79 1.39 -22.34
C MET A 295 23.68 0.54 -22.97
N GLN A 296 24.04 -0.52 -23.69
CA GLN A 296 23.13 -1.50 -24.26
C GLN A 296 23.53 -2.91 -23.83
N TYR A 297 22.60 -3.64 -23.24
CA TYR A 297 22.61 -5.09 -23.19
C TYR A 297 21.91 -5.64 -24.42
N LYS A 298 22.60 -6.49 -25.18
CA LYS A 298 22.00 -7.21 -26.29
C LYS A 298 21.50 -8.57 -25.86
N ASN A 299 20.21 -8.80 -26.01
CA ASN A 299 19.61 -10.05 -25.56
C ASN A 299 20.04 -11.25 -26.42
N ALA A 300 20.28 -11.04 -27.72
CA ALA A 300 20.59 -12.12 -28.66
C ALA A 300 21.99 -12.73 -28.44
N ASP A 301 23.00 -11.89 -28.21
CA ASP A 301 24.41 -12.32 -28.06
C ASP A 301 24.93 -12.20 -26.62
N LYS A 302 24.12 -11.68 -25.69
CA LYS A 302 24.45 -11.51 -24.26
C LYS A 302 25.62 -10.55 -24.02
N THR A 303 25.83 -9.57 -24.91
CA THR A 303 26.90 -8.57 -24.78
C THR A 303 26.42 -7.28 -24.11
N PHE A 304 27.35 -6.53 -23.52
CA PHE A 304 27.10 -5.24 -22.89
C PHE A 304 28.12 -4.20 -23.37
N LYS A 305 27.68 -3.08 -23.98
CA LYS A 305 28.58 -2.04 -24.53
C LYS A 305 27.98 -0.63 -24.43
N GLN A 306 28.83 0.38 -24.52
CA GLN A 306 28.39 1.76 -24.67
C GLN A 306 27.93 2.03 -26.12
N VAL A 307 26.80 2.74 -26.26
CA VAL A 307 26.13 3.02 -27.54
C VAL A 307 25.78 4.52 -27.72
N GLY A 308 26.10 5.35 -26.74
CA GLY A 308 25.86 6.79 -26.78
C GLY A 308 26.54 7.53 -25.64
N PHE A 309 26.61 8.86 -25.74
CA PHE A 309 27.16 9.71 -24.69
C PHE A 309 26.53 11.10 -24.71
N LEU A 310 25.99 11.54 -23.57
CA LEU A 310 25.51 12.89 -23.32
C LEU A 310 26.55 13.67 -22.49
N ASN A 311 26.89 14.89 -22.93
CA ASN A 311 27.81 15.74 -22.16
C ASN A 311 27.07 16.42 -20.99
N VAL A 312 27.14 15.80 -19.82
CA VAL A 312 26.32 16.15 -18.66
C VAL A 312 27.13 16.73 -17.49
N TYR A 313 26.48 17.62 -16.76
CA TYR A 313 26.92 18.06 -15.44
C TYR A 313 26.70 16.92 -14.43
N HIS A 314 27.74 16.15 -14.14
CA HIS A 314 27.71 15.05 -13.17
C HIS A 314 28.69 15.27 -12.00
N LYS A 315 29.42 16.38 -12.02
CA LYS A 315 30.41 16.75 -11.01
C LYS A 315 30.40 18.26 -10.83
N THR A 316 30.41 18.68 -9.57
CA THR A 316 30.47 20.10 -9.21
C THR A 316 31.90 20.57 -8.97
N ASN A 317 32.12 21.86 -9.21
CA ASN A 317 33.34 22.57 -8.82
C ASN A 317 33.18 23.26 -7.44
N THR A 318 31.97 23.26 -6.87
CA THR A 318 31.69 23.82 -5.56
C THR A 318 32.25 22.90 -4.47
N LYS A 319 33.11 23.45 -3.61
CA LYS A 319 33.77 22.69 -2.55
C LYS A 319 32.75 22.14 -1.55
N GLY A 320 32.83 20.84 -1.27
CA GLY A 320 31.98 20.18 -0.26
C GLY A 320 30.56 19.84 -0.74
N VAL A 321 30.28 20.03 -2.03
CA VAL A 321 29.01 19.69 -2.65
C VAL A 321 29.16 18.43 -3.50
N ASN A 322 28.18 17.53 -3.43
CA ASN A 322 28.07 16.39 -4.34
C ASN A 322 27.03 16.72 -5.42
N ALA A 323 27.34 16.38 -6.67
CA ALA A 323 26.39 16.51 -7.77
C ALA A 323 25.59 15.21 -7.90
N GLU A 324 24.26 15.32 -7.84
CA GLU A 324 23.31 14.23 -8.13
C GLU A 324 22.78 14.30 -9.57
N GLU A 325 23.11 15.38 -10.26
CA GLU A 325 22.82 15.66 -11.66
C GLU A 325 23.54 14.69 -12.59
N GLY A 326 23.06 14.61 -13.83
CA GLY A 326 23.66 13.75 -14.84
C GLY A 326 22.68 13.37 -15.93
N PHE A 327 22.87 12.19 -16.51
CA PHE A 327 21.84 11.52 -17.29
C PHE A 327 20.96 10.72 -16.33
N LEU A 328 19.71 11.13 -16.15
CA LEU A 328 18.85 10.69 -15.05
C LEU A 328 17.73 9.76 -15.53
N GLY A 329 16.98 10.21 -16.55
CA GLY A 329 15.81 9.50 -17.02
C GLY A 329 15.98 8.95 -18.43
N LEU A 330 15.47 7.75 -18.67
CA LEU A 330 15.56 7.07 -19.97
C LEU A 330 14.30 6.26 -20.26
N GLN A 331 13.68 6.50 -21.41
CA GLN A 331 12.51 5.72 -21.81
C GLN A 331 12.41 5.60 -23.34
N ALA A 332 12.20 4.38 -23.83
CA ALA A 332 11.86 4.14 -25.23
C ALA A 332 10.43 4.61 -25.51
N ASP A 333 10.22 5.16 -26.71
CA ASP A 333 8.90 5.52 -27.20
C ASP A 333 7.96 4.30 -27.23
N PRO A 334 6.66 4.42 -26.91
CA PRO A 334 5.71 3.31 -27.02
C PRO A 334 5.65 2.69 -28.44
N ASP A 335 5.93 3.46 -29.49
CA ASP A 335 6.01 3.05 -30.89
C ASP A 335 7.48 2.86 -31.37
N PHE A 336 8.42 2.58 -30.45
CA PHE A 336 9.85 2.43 -30.76
C PHE A 336 10.13 1.52 -31.96
N ALA A 337 9.37 0.43 -32.11
CA ALA A 337 9.50 -0.51 -33.23
C ALA A 337 9.34 0.13 -34.62
N LYS A 338 8.71 1.30 -34.70
CA LYS A 338 8.47 2.06 -35.94
C LYS A 338 9.34 3.30 -36.04
N ASN A 339 9.49 4.04 -34.93
CA ASN A 339 10.05 5.39 -34.95
C ASN A 339 11.49 5.47 -34.42
N HIS A 340 11.95 4.43 -33.72
CA HIS A 340 13.28 4.36 -33.11
C HIS A 340 13.60 5.53 -32.16
N TYR A 341 12.57 6.10 -31.52
CA TYR A 341 12.75 7.23 -30.61
C TYR A 341 13.03 6.79 -29.18
N VAL A 342 14.02 7.44 -28.56
CA VAL A 342 14.30 7.34 -27.12
C VAL A 342 14.27 8.74 -26.51
N TYR A 343 13.80 8.81 -25.28
CA TYR A 343 13.69 10.04 -24.50
C TYR A 343 14.73 10.01 -23.39
N ALA A 344 15.39 11.14 -23.18
CA ALA A 344 16.39 11.32 -22.16
C ALA A 344 16.05 12.55 -21.31
N PHE A 345 16.06 12.38 -19.99
CA PHE A 345 16.05 13.50 -19.05
C PHE A 345 17.43 13.64 -18.42
N TYR A 346 18.04 14.80 -18.58
CA TYR A 346 19.43 15.00 -18.20
C TYR A 346 19.77 16.46 -17.87
N SER A 347 20.93 16.61 -17.23
CA SER A 347 21.53 17.87 -16.82
C SER A 347 22.68 18.23 -17.75
N PRO A 348 22.48 19.01 -18.82
CA PRO A 348 23.59 19.40 -19.71
C PRO A 348 24.63 20.25 -18.95
N ILE A 349 25.89 20.16 -19.38
CA ILE A 349 26.98 20.97 -18.81
C ILE A 349 26.97 22.44 -19.27
N ASP A 350 26.27 22.72 -20.37
CA ASP A 350 26.26 24.03 -21.02
C ASP A 350 25.44 25.09 -20.26
N THR A 351 24.43 24.67 -19.50
CA THR A 351 23.41 25.54 -18.93
C THR A 351 22.88 24.97 -17.62
N SER A 352 22.54 25.83 -16.65
CA SER A 352 21.91 25.46 -15.38
C SER A 352 20.42 25.12 -15.54
N VAL A 353 20.12 24.05 -16.28
CA VAL A 353 18.75 23.54 -16.53
C VAL A 353 18.71 22.03 -16.45
N ASN A 354 17.57 21.45 -16.09
CA ASN A 354 17.31 20.05 -16.44
C ASN A 354 16.50 20.02 -17.74
N ARG A 355 16.81 19.06 -18.62
CA ARG A 355 16.34 19.01 -20.00
C ARG A 355 15.77 17.64 -20.34
N LEU A 356 14.56 17.63 -20.89
CA LEU A 356 13.95 16.49 -21.56
C LEU A 356 14.16 16.64 -23.07
N SER A 357 14.83 15.68 -23.68
CA SER A 357 15.04 15.63 -25.13
C SER A 357 14.65 14.28 -25.72
N ARG A 358 14.26 14.27 -27.00
CA ARG A 358 14.09 13.07 -27.83
C ARG A 358 15.28 12.90 -28.76
N PHE A 359 15.70 11.65 -28.96
CA PHE A 359 16.74 11.24 -29.90
C PHE A 359 16.26 10.06 -30.74
N LYS A 360 16.93 9.80 -31.86
CA LYS A 360 16.86 8.54 -32.61
C LYS A 360 17.93 7.57 -32.10
N PHE A 361 17.54 6.31 -31.93
CA PHE A 361 18.42 5.20 -31.62
C PHE A 361 18.29 4.12 -32.70
N GLU A 362 19.25 4.08 -33.62
CA GLU A 362 19.25 3.18 -34.77
C GLU A 362 20.64 2.53 -34.89
N ASN A 363 20.69 1.28 -35.35
CA ASN A 363 21.96 0.54 -35.55
C ASN A 363 22.86 0.53 -34.29
N ASP A 364 22.27 0.23 -33.13
CA ASP A 364 22.95 0.24 -31.81
C ASP A 364 23.68 1.56 -31.49
N THR A 365 23.16 2.69 -31.96
CA THR A 365 23.81 4.00 -31.77
C THR A 365 22.79 5.08 -31.49
N LEU A 366 23.05 5.91 -30.48
CA LEU A 366 22.30 7.14 -30.22
C LEU A 366 22.77 8.24 -31.19
N ASP A 367 21.88 8.70 -32.08
CA ASP A 367 22.20 9.80 -32.99
C ASP A 367 22.10 11.16 -32.28
N MET A 368 23.23 11.69 -31.85
CA MET A 368 23.32 12.99 -31.18
C MET A 368 22.84 14.17 -32.03
N LYS A 369 22.86 14.07 -33.37
CA LYS A 369 22.38 15.15 -34.25
C LYS A 369 20.86 15.21 -34.34
N SER A 370 20.18 14.16 -33.90
CA SER A 370 18.72 14.05 -33.94
C SER A 370 18.01 14.73 -32.77
N GLU A 371 18.76 15.34 -31.83
CA GLU A 371 18.20 15.92 -30.61
C GLU A 371 17.04 16.88 -30.89
N LYS A 372 15.92 16.64 -30.21
CA LYS A 372 14.81 17.58 -30.07
C LYS A 372 14.59 17.88 -28.60
N ILE A 373 14.88 19.11 -28.20
CA ILE A 373 14.60 19.63 -26.86
C ILE A 373 13.08 19.82 -26.73
N ILE A 374 12.47 19.13 -25.77
CA ILE A 374 11.02 19.14 -25.55
C ILE A 374 10.66 20.12 -24.43
N LEU A 375 11.31 19.97 -23.28
CA LEU A 375 11.06 20.75 -22.08
C LEU A 375 12.39 20.99 -21.37
N GLN A 376 12.59 22.22 -20.88
CA GLN A 376 13.70 22.53 -19.98
C GLN A 376 13.27 23.54 -18.92
N PHE A 377 13.85 23.43 -17.73
CA PHE A 377 13.61 24.36 -16.64
C PHE A 377 14.86 24.55 -15.80
N TYR A 378 14.94 25.71 -15.15
CA TYR A 378 16.07 26.08 -14.31
C TYR A 378 16.30 25.08 -13.19
N SER A 379 17.57 24.73 -12.96
CA SER A 379 18.02 23.97 -11.80
C SER A 379 19.39 24.49 -11.40
N GLN A 380 19.54 24.89 -10.14
CA GLN A 380 20.82 25.40 -9.66
C GLN A 380 21.83 24.25 -9.51
N ARG A 381 23.12 24.58 -9.68
CA ARG A 381 24.24 23.61 -9.70
C ARG A 381 25.21 23.76 -8.52
N GLU A 382 24.96 24.74 -7.66
CA GLU A 382 25.89 25.11 -6.59
C GLU A 382 25.60 24.38 -5.27
N ILE A 383 24.51 23.62 -5.23
CA ILE A 383 24.11 22.79 -4.10
C ILE A 383 23.92 21.36 -4.54
N CYS A 384 23.85 20.46 -3.55
CA CYS A 384 23.03 19.28 -3.67
C CYS A 384 21.62 19.70 -3.18
N CYS A 385 20.52 19.13 -3.61
CA CYS A 385 20.32 17.71 -3.83
C CYS A 385 19.00 17.54 -4.62
N HIS A 386 18.56 16.30 -4.75
CA HIS A 386 17.23 15.89 -5.19
C HIS A 386 16.95 16.29 -6.63
N THR A 387 17.47 15.49 -7.55
CA THR A 387 17.22 15.68 -8.98
C THR A 387 15.95 14.99 -9.46
N GLY A 388 15.47 13.96 -8.75
CA GLY A 388 14.42 13.08 -9.24
C GLY A 388 14.83 12.48 -10.58
N GLY A 389 13.99 12.68 -11.61
CA GLY A 389 14.42 12.59 -12.99
C GLY A 389 13.98 11.36 -13.76
N SER A 390 13.13 10.51 -13.17
CA SER A 390 12.55 9.35 -13.86
C SER A 390 11.48 9.80 -14.85
N ILE A 391 11.43 9.13 -15.99
CA ILE A 391 10.42 9.36 -17.03
C ILE A 391 9.65 8.07 -17.36
N ALA A 392 8.34 8.20 -17.55
CA ALA A 392 7.49 7.08 -17.91
C ALA A 392 6.35 7.52 -18.82
N PHE A 393 6.07 6.73 -19.86
CA PHE A 393 4.86 6.92 -20.65
C PHE A 393 3.65 6.32 -19.93
N GLY A 394 2.55 7.06 -19.86
CA GLY A 394 1.24 6.54 -19.54
C GLY A 394 0.45 6.13 -20.79
N PRO A 395 -0.87 5.93 -20.65
CA PRO A 395 -1.79 5.81 -21.79
C PRO A 395 -1.73 7.04 -22.72
N ASN A 396 -2.19 6.90 -23.97
CA ASN A 396 -2.39 8.01 -24.93
C ASN A 396 -1.14 8.83 -25.30
N ASN A 397 0.06 8.24 -25.21
CA ASN A 397 1.35 8.89 -25.47
C ASN A 397 1.62 10.11 -24.58
N GLU A 398 1.11 10.06 -23.34
CA GLU A 398 1.40 11.06 -22.32
C GLU A 398 2.68 10.66 -21.58
N LEU A 399 3.64 11.58 -21.52
CA LEU A 399 4.89 11.40 -20.81
C LEU A 399 4.77 12.06 -19.44
N PHE A 400 5.10 11.28 -18.41
CA PHE A 400 5.29 11.73 -17.05
C PHE A 400 6.78 11.89 -16.78
N LEU A 401 7.15 13.00 -16.14
CA LEU A 401 8.53 13.33 -15.79
C LEU A 401 8.57 13.79 -14.35
N SER A 402 9.41 13.15 -13.53
CA SER A 402 9.63 13.57 -12.14
C SER A 402 10.80 14.55 -12.03
N ALA A 403 10.67 15.53 -11.15
CA ALA A 403 11.72 16.49 -10.85
C ALA A 403 11.79 16.72 -9.35
N GLY A 404 12.97 16.54 -8.77
CA GLY A 404 13.19 16.85 -7.36
C GLY A 404 13.18 18.36 -7.07
N ASP A 405 13.15 18.70 -5.79
CA ASP A 405 12.91 20.05 -5.29
C ASP A 405 14.09 21.01 -5.48
N ASN A 406 15.29 20.46 -5.73
CA ASN A 406 16.52 21.22 -5.87
C ASN A 406 16.73 22.15 -4.68
N SER A 407 16.52 21.64 -3.46
CA SER A 407 16.78 22.29 -2.17
C SER A 407 17.68 21.42 -1.31
N THR A 408 18.50 22.04 -0.46
CA THR A 408 19.44 21.29 0.38
C THR A 408 18.71 20.70 1.60
N PRO A 409 18.98 19.44 1.96
CA PRO A 409 18.44 18.84 3.18
C PRO A 409 19.25 19.20 4.43
N PHE A 410 20.45 19.77 4.26
CA PHE A 410 21.44 19.92 5.32
C PHE A 410 21.25 21.19 6.16
N ASP A 411 21.84 21.19 7.36
CA ASP A 411 21.95 22.37 8.20
C ASP A 411 22.87 23.41 7.55
N GLU A 412 22.46 24.67 7.54
CA GLU A 412 23.29 25.75 7.05
C GLU A 412 24.49 26.01 7.99
N PRO A 413 25.73 25.99 7.47
CA PRO A 413 26.89 26.30 8.27
C PRO A 413 26.85 27.72 8.84
N GLY A 414 27.19 27.88 10.12
CA GLY A 414 27.31 29.19 10.77
C GLY A 414 25.99 29.83 11.19
N GLN A 415 24.84 29.20 10.96
CA GLN A 415 23.55 29.67 11.45
C GLN A 415 23.25 29.14 12.85
N ARG A 416 22.60 29.97 13.67
CA ARG A 416 22.17 29.59 15.03
C ARG A 416 20.99 28.62 15.01
N PHE A 417 20.02 28.86 14.13
CA PHE A 417 18.82 28.05 13.97
C PHE A 417 18.85 27.42 12.58
N VAL A 418 18.64 26.10 12.50
CA VAL A 418 18.92 25.28 11.31
C VAL A 418 17.85 24.19 11.12
N ASN A 419 17.87 23.52 9.96
CA ASN A 419 16.82 22.62 9.53
C ASN A 419 16.66 21.37 10.42
N LYS A 420 17.74 20.78 10.95
CA LYS A 420 17.74 19.54 11.76
C LYS A 420 17.01 18.36 11.12
N GLY A 421 17.03 18.28 9.79
CA GLY A 421 16.41 17.19 9.03
C GLY A 421 14.88 17.24 8.97
N PHE A 422 14.25 18.38 9.28
CA PHE A 422 12.81 18.60 9.06
C PHE A 422 12.56 19.18 7.65
N GLY A 423 11.34 19.62 7.37
CA GLY A 423 11.02 20.40 6.17
C GLY A 423 11.87 21.68 6.08
N PRO A 424 12.62 21.92 4.97
CA PRO A 424 13.36 23.17 4.76
C PRO A 424 12.40 24.33 4.48
N LEU A 425 12.38 25.31 5.38
CA LEU A 425 11.42 26.43 5.39
C LEU A 425 12.09 27.80 5.61
N ASP A 426 13.40 27.95 5.33
CA ASP A 426 14.11 29.21 5.63
C ASP A 426 14.07 30.19 4.44
N ASP A 427 13.11 31.13 4.46
CA ASP A 427 12.95 32.17 3.43
C ASP A 427 13.59 33.52 3.82
N ARG A 428 14.60 33.51 4.69
CA ARG A 428 15.44 34.71 4.89
C ARG A 428 16.20 35.02 3.59
N PRO A 429 16.39 36.31 3.23
CA PRO A 429 17.16 36.68 2.03
C PRO A 429 18.59 36.12 2.06
N GLY A 430 19.03 35.48 0.97
CA GLY A 430 20.34 34.82 0.88
C GLY A 430 20.37 33.36 1.36
N HIS A 431 19.24 32.83 1.80
CA HIS A 431 19.11 31.45 2.31
C HIS A 431 18.23 30.57 1.41
N GLU A 432 18.01 30.97 0.16
CA GLU A 432 16.98 30.39 -0.72
C GLU A 432 17.13 28.87 -0.90
N GLN A 433 18.36 28.34 -0.90
CA GLN A 433 18.59 26.90 -1.01
C GLN A 433 17.98 26.06 0.13
N TYR A 434 17.71 26.67 1.29
CA TYR A 434 17.11 26.05 2.48
C TYR A 434 15.59 26.26 2.58
N ASP A 435 14.95 26.73 1.50
CA ASP A 435 13.50 26.89 1.40
C ASP A 435 12.93 26.05 0.26
N ALA A 436 12.39 24.87 0.58
CA ALA A 436 11.73 24.03 -0.41
C ALA A 436 10.34 24.56 -0.83
N ARG A 437 9.83 25.61 -0.19
CA ARG A 437 8.58 26.25 -0.60
C ARG A 437 8.72 27.05 -1.89
N ARG A 438 9.94 27.46 -2.27
CA ARG A 438 10.20 28.15 -3.54
C ARG A 438 10.06 27.24 -4.77
N SER A 439 10.15 25.93 -4.56
CA SER A 439 10.07 24.89 -5.60
C SER A 439 8.87 24.00 -5.36
N SER A 440 8.93 23.02 -4.46
CA SER A 440 7.91 21.98 -4.27
C SER A 440 6.52 22.53 -4.02
N GLY A 441 6.41 23.52 -3.12
CA GLY A 441 5.16 24.21 -2.80
C GLY A 441 4.82 25.40 -3.70
N ASN A 442 5.63 25.70 -4.73
CA ASN A 442 5.42 26.80 -5.65
C ASN A 442 4.70 26.31 -6.90
N THR A 443 3.53 26.87 -7.19
CA THR A 443 2.70 26.51 -8.33
C THR A 443 3.27 26.99 -9.67
N ASN A 444 4.24 27.92 -9.65
CA ASN A 444 4.85 28.54 -10.82
C ASN A 444 6.26 27.98 -11.14
N ASP A 445 6.67 26.90 -10.48
CA ASP A 445 7.97 26.24 -10.63
C ASP A 445 7.79 24.74 -10.98
N LEU A 446 8.67 24.20 -11.82
CA LEU A 446 8.60 22.79 -12.25
C LEU A 446 9.44 21.84 -11.38
N ARG A 447 10.17 22.35 -10.40
CA ARG A 447 10.93 21.54 -9.43
C ARG A 447 10.04 21.07 -8.29
N GLY A 448 10.32 19.88 -7.78
CA GLY A 448 9.51 19.22 -6.75
C GLY A 448 8.11 18.86 -7.27
N LYS A 449 8.04 18.32 -8.49
CA LYS A 449 6.82 18.01 -9.24
C LYS A 449 6.92 16.66 -9.97
N ILE A 450 5.77 16.13 -10.38
CA ILE A 450 5.68 15.25 -11.54
C ILE A 450 4.85 15.97 -12.61
N MET A 451 5.49 16.25 -13.75
CA MET A 451 4.81 16.84 -14.91
C MET A 451 4.13 15.75 -15.73
N ARG A 452 3.05 16.12 -16.44
CA ARG A 452 2.38 15.31 -17.45
C ARG A 452 2.18 16.13 -18.71
N ILE A 453 2.79 15.69 -19.81
CA ILE A 453 2.73 16.34 -21.12
C ILE A 453 2.38 15.32 -22.20
N LYS A 454 1.77 15.77 -23.30
CA LYS A 454 1.53 14.93 -24.46
C LYS A 454 2.58 15.22 -25.53
N ILE A 455 3.30 14.20 -25.97
CA ILE A 455 4.35 14.38 -26.97
C ILE A 455 3.74 14.44 -28.39
N ASN A 456 4.13 15.45 -29.15
CA ASN A 456 3.74 15.63 -30.55
C ASN A 456 4.76 14.97 -31.49
N GLU A 457 4.35 14.63 -32.71
CA GLU A 457 5.20 13.95 -33.70
C GLU A 457 6.47 14.75 -34.06
N ASP A 458 6.37 16.08 -34.12
CA ASP A 458 7.49 16.98 -34.44
C ASP A 458 8.52 17.10 -33.29
N GLY A 459 8.23 16.54 -32.12
CA GLY A 459 9.06 16.63 -30.92
C GLY A 459 8.73 17.82 -30.01
N SER A 460 7.67 18.59 -30.31
CA SER A 460 7.06 19.51 -29.35
C SER A 460 6.14 18.78 -28.36
N TYR A 461 5.51 19.51 -27.45
CA TYR A 461 4.51 18.95 -26.54
C TYR A 461 3.26 19.81 -26.45
N SER A 462 2.17 19.17 -26.01
CA SER A 462 0.91 19.80 -25.67
C SER A 462 0.56 19.52 -24.20
N ILE A 463 -0.28 20.37 -23.61
CA ILE A 463 -0.81 20.18 -22.25
C ILE A 463 -2.07 19.32 -22.34
N PRO A 464 -2.09 18.11 -21.74
CA PRO A 464 -3.30 17.31 -21.65
C PRO A 464 -4.26 17.89 -20.60
N ASP A 465 -5.56 17.63 -20.78
CA ASP A 465 -6.57 17.97 -19.78
C ASP A 465 -6.39 17.16 -18.48
N GLY A 466 -6.80 17.74 -17.35
CA GLY A 466 -6.77 17.07 -16.05
C GLY A 466 -5.44 17.22 -15.28
N ASN A 467 -4.52 18.05 -15.76
CA ASN A 467 -3.40 18.55 -14.94
C ASN A 467 -3.92 19.46 -13.81
N LEU A 468 -3.10 19.67 -12.78
CA LEU A 468 -3.49 20.33 -11.54
C LEU A 468 -3.95 21.78 -11.77
N PHE A 469 -3.33 22.46 -12.74
CA PHE A 469 -3.66 23.83 -13.10
C PHE A 469 -4.05 23.92 -14.58
N PRO A 470 -5.23 24.47 -14.90
CA PRO A 470 -5.63 24.72 -16.29
C PRO A 470 -4.64 25.62 -17.04
N LYS A 471 -4.54 25.42 -18.36
CA LYS A 471 -3.72 26.27 -19.22
C LYS A 471 -4.18 27.73 -19.14
N GLY A 472 -3.24 28.64 -18.90
CA GLY A 472 -3.50 30.08 -18.81
C GLY A 472 -3.84 30.58 -17.40
N THR A 473 -3.92 29.70 -16.40
CA THR A 473 -4.07 30.12 -15.00
C THR A 473 -2.83 30.91 -14.56
N ALA A 474 -3.03 32.16 -14.14
CA ALA A 474 -1.95 33.05 -13.72
C ALA A 474 -1.15 32.47 -12.55
N ASN A 475 0.17 32.70 -12.54
CA ASN A 475 1.11 32.23 -11.50
C ASN A 475 1.12 30.70 -11.32
N THR A 476 0.84 29.95 -12.39
CA THR A 476 0.90 28.49 -12.36
C THR A 476 1.59 27.93 -13.60
N ARG A 477 2.09 26.70 -13.50
CA ARG A 477 2.60 25.92 -14.63
C ARG A 477 1.58 24.84 -15.03
N PRO A 478 1.09 24.85 -16.28
CA PRO A 478 0.08 23.88 -16.72
C PRO A 478 0.63 22.45 -16.91
N GLU A 479 1.94 22.26 -16.90
CA GLU A 479 2.58 20.95 -16.96
C GLU A 479 2.40 20.12 -15.68
N ILE A 480 2.10 20.77 -14.54
CA ILE A 480 2.06 20.14 -13.23
C ILE A 480 0.87 19.19 -13.12
N PHE A 481 1.15 17.90 -12.92
CA PHE A 481 0.16 16.88 -12.56
C PHE A 481 0.20 16.58 -11.06
N VAL A 482 1.40 16.36 -10.52
CA VAL A 482 1.65 16.22 -9.08
C VAL A 482 2.51 17.38 -8.60
N MET A 483 2.12 17.98 -7.49
CA MET A 483 2.89 19.00 -6.78
C MET A 483 3.28 18.52 -5.38
N GLY A 484 4.35 19.08 -4.82
CA GLY A 484 4.73 18.84 -3.43
C GLY A 484 5.57 17.59 -3.26
N ASN A 485 6.59 17.44 -4.10
CA ASN A 485 7.58 16.35 -4.01
C ASN A 485 8.93 16.89 -3.53
N ARG A 486 9.70 16.05 -2.82
CA ARG A 486 11.09 16.29 -2.41
C ARG A 486 12.06 15.71 -3.42
N ASN A 487 12.11 14.39 -3.52
CA ASN A 487 12.93 13.62 -4.44
C ASN A 487 12.16 12.38 -4.97
N PRO A 488 11.25 12.57 -5.95
CA PRO A 488 10.48 11.49 -6.56
C PRO A 488 11.36 10.71 -7.56
N TYR A 489 12.30 9.92 -7.05
CA TYR A 489 13.41 9.37 -7.85
C TYR A 489 12.99 8.31 -8.87
N ARG A 490 11.96 7.50 -8.57
CA ARG A 490 11.41 6.48 -9.47
C ARG A 490 9.92 6.57 -9.57
N ILE A 491 9.44 6.74 -10.81
CA ILE A 491 8.02 6.76 -11.11
C ILE A 491 7.61 5.55 -11.94
N SER A 492 6.33 5.25 -11.88
CA SER A 492 5.68 4.22 -12.67
C SER A 492 4.27 4.69 -13.00
N VAL A 493 3.79 4.36 -14.19
CA VAL A 493 2.44 4.69 -14.62
C VAL A 493 1.70 3.40 -14.95
N ASP A 494 0.57 3.19 -14.28
CA ASP A 494 -0.34 2.09 -14.54
C ASP A 494 -0.84 2.19 -15.99
N LYS A 495 -0.51 1.19 -16.81
CA LYS A 495 -0.82 1.17 -18.24
C LYS A 495 -2.31 1.01 -18.54
N LYS A 496 -3.11 0.52 -17.59
CA LYS A 496 -4.56 0.33 -17.77
C LYS A 496 -5.37 1.45 -17.12
N LYS A 497 -4.98 1.89 -15.91
CA LYS A 497 -5.73 2.89 -15.15
C LYS A 497 -5.19 4.32 -15.29
N GLY A 498 -3.94 4.49 -15.73
CA GLY A 498 -3.27 5.79 -15.82
C GLY A 498 -2.86 6.38 -14.47
N TYR A 499 -2.95 5.62 -13.38
CA TYR A 499 -2.49 6.05 -12.07
C TYR A 499 -0.97 6.17 -12.05
N VAL A 500 -0.46 7.22 -11.42
CA VAL A 500 0.98 7.44 -11.25
C VAL A 500 1.39 7.00 -9.86
N TYR A 501 2.45 6.23 -9.77
CA TYR A 501 3.07 5.80 -8.53
C TYR A 501 4.51 6.28 -8.48
N TRP A 502 4.98 6.65 -7.30
CA TRP A 502 6.39 6.99 -7.11
C TRP A 502 6.85 6.70 -5.70
N GLY A 503 8.15 6.46 -5.57
CA GLY A 503 8.82 6.54 -4.28
C GLY A 503 9.35 7.94 -4.02
N GLU A 504 9.13 8.43 -2.82
CA GLU A 504 9.49 9.75 -2.34
C GLU A 504 10.51 9.59 -1.21
N VAL A 505 11.74 10.02 -1.44
CA VAL A 505 12.78 9.99 -0.41
C VAL A 505 12.58 11.19 0.50
N GLY A 506 12.26 10.95 1.76
CA GLY A 506 11.92 11.99 2.73
C GLY A 506 13.10 12.59 3.47
N PRO A 507 12.83 13.45 4.48
CA PRO A 507 13.87 14.13 5.23
C PRO A 507 14.41 13.28 6.39
N ASP A 508 15.44 13.78 7.09
CA ASP A 508 16.30 12.97 7.97
C ASP A 508 16.07 13.12 9.48
N ALA A 509 15.03 13.85 9.91
CA ALA A 509 14.70 13.97 11.33
C ALA A 509 14.41 12.57 11.91
N ASN A 510 15.18 12.17 12.93
CA ASN A 510 15.07 10.83 13.53
C ASN A 510 13.92 10.69 14.53
N ALA A 511 13.43 11.80 15.09
CA ALA A 511 12.41 11.81 16.12
C ALA A 511 11.40 12.94 15.88
N ASP A 512 10.17 12.72 16.36
CA ASP A 512 9.14 13.75 16.33
C ASP A 512 9.52 14.89 17.27
N SER A 513 9.18 16.12 16.85
CA SER A 513 9.40 17.35 17.61
C SER A 513 8.05 18.05 17.76
N THR A 514 7.14 17.38 18.47
CA THR A 514 5.74 17.79 18.66
C THR A 514 5.65 19.19 19.25
N GLY A 515 4.79 20.04 18.67
CA GLY A 515 4.57 21.41 19.13
C GLY A 515 5.70 22.40 18.80
N THR A 516 6.77 21.96 18.14
CA THR A 516 7.90 22.83 17.76
C THR A 516 8.23 22.71 16.28
N ARG A 517 8.88 21.63 15.81
CA ARG A 517 9.22 21.48 14.39
C ARG A 517 8.21 20.66 13.60
N GLY A 518 7.64 19.62 14.20
CA GLY A 518 6.72 18.69 13.53
C GLY A 518 7.23 17.24 13.52
N PRO A 519 6.74 16.40 12.60
CA PRO A 519 7.03 14.96 12.57
C PRO A 519 8.49 14.65 12.22
N ARG A 520 8.95 13.45 12.62
CA ARG A 520 10.16 12.82 12.09
C ARG A 520 10.06 12.60 10.58
N GLY A 521 11.16 12.26 9.93
CA GLY A 521 11.16 11.97 8.51
C GLY A 521 10.46 10.66 8.16
N TYR A 522 9.85 10.59 6.98
CA TYR A 522 9.28 9.38 6.38
C TYR A 522 9.68 9.30 4.91
N ASP A 523 10.03 8.11 4.43
CA ASP A 523 9.93 7.82 2.99
C ASP A 523 8.48 7.44 2.69
N GLU A 524 8.04 7.71 1.48
CA GLU A 524 6.67 7.45 1.05
C GLU A 524 6.66 6.68 -0.27
N LEU A 525 5.69 5.76 -0.41
CA LEU A 525 5.20 5.36 -1.71
C LEU A 525 3.90 6.11 -1.91
N ASN A 526 3.80 6.84 -3.00
CA ASN A 526 2.68 7.70 -3.31
C ASN A 526 1.90 7.19 -4.52
N GLN A 527 0.62 7.60 -4.59
CA GLN A 527 -0.29 7.25 -5.67
C GLN A 527 -1.13 8.47 -6.06
N ALA A 528 -1.01 8.90 -7.31
CA ALA A 528 -1.88 9.89 -7.91
C ALA A 528 -2.88 9.22 -8.86
N ARG A 529 -4.12 9.07 -8.40
CA ARG A 529 -5.27 8.65 -9.24
C ARG A 529 -5.79 9.79 -10.11
N LYS A 530 -5.49 11.02 -9.69
CA LYS A 530 -5.76 12.29 -10.36
C LYS A 530 -4.68 13.29 -9.93
N ALA A 531 -4.61 14.43 -10.62
CA ALA A 531 -3.71 15.51 -10.23
C ALA A 531 -3.95 15.98 -8.79
N GLY A 532 -2.89 16.40 -8.09
CA GLY A 532 -3.00 16.79 -6.68
C GLY A 532 -1.71 17.37 -6.07
N PHE A 533 -1.84 17.90 -4.86
CA PHE A 533 -0.73 18.34 -4.01
C PHE A 533 -0.45 17.30 -2.93
N PHE A 534 0.79 16.83 -2.81
CA PHE A 534 1.23 15.76 -1.91
C PHE A 534 2.12 16.28 -0.77
N GLY A 535 2.04 17.59 -0.51
CA GLY A 535 2.34 18.15 0.81
C GLY A 535 3.74 18.69 1.02
N TRP A 536 4.79 18.13 0.42
CA TRP A 536 6.16 18.60 0.68
C TRP A 536 6.37 20.08 0.29
N PRO A 537 7.05 20.91 1.11
CA PRO A 537 7.71 20.61 2.39
C PRO A 537 6.87 20.90 3.64
N LEU A 538 5.56 21.09 3.48
CA LEU A 538 4.66 21.49 4.56
C LEU A 538 4.14 20.28 5.35
N PHE A 539 4.09 19.12 4.70
CA PHE A 539 3.59 17.86 5.27
C PHE A 539 4.47 16.68 4.86
N VAL A 540 4.34 15.58 5.60
CA VAL A 540 4.97 14.28 5.31
C VAL A 540 4.08 13.14 5.81
N GLY A 541 4.25 11.93 5.28
CA GLY A 541 3.51 10.73 5.62
C GLY A 541 2.02 10.89 5.35
N ASN A 542 1.18 10.56 6.33
CA ASN A 542 -0.27 10.71 6.23
C ASN A 542 -0.73 12.14 6.54
N ASN A 543 -0.21 13.12 5.78
CA ASN A 543 -0.47 14.55 5.98
C ASN A 543 -0.05 15.07 7.36
N TYR A 544 1.00 14.52 7.97
CA TYR A 544 1.52 15.03 9.24
C TYR A 544 2.12 16.44 9.01
N PRO A 545 1.61 17.48 9.68
CA PRO A 545 2.02 18.85 9.41
C PRO A 545 3.34 19.19 10.09
N TYR A 546 4.21 19.90 9.37
CA TYR A 546 5.26 20.67 9.99
C TYR A 546 4.69 21.96 10.60
N ASN A 547 5.43 22.55 11.53
CA ASN A 547 5.12 23.87 12.05
C ASN A 547 5.87 24.93 11.26
N LEU A 548 5.28 26.13 11.19
CA LEU A 548 6.04 27.32 10.84
C LEU A 548 7.24 27.47 11.80
N TYR A 549 8.39 27.84 11.26
CA TYR A 549 9.60 28.03 12.05
C TYR A 549 10.34 29.27 11.57
N ASP A 550 10.56 30.22 12.48
CA ASP A 550 11.33 31.42 12.21
C ASP A 550 12.82 31.14 12.48
N TYR A 551 13.60 31.05 11.41
CA TYR A 551 15.04 30.78 11.48
C TYR A 551 15.87 31.99 11.96
N ALA A 552 15.28 33.19 12.10
CA ALA A 552 15.96 34.33 12.72
C ALA A 552 15.84 34.32 14.25
N SER A 553 14.66 33.94 14.77
CA SER A 553 14.37 33.97 16.22
C SER A 553 14.39 32.60 16.91
N GLY A 554 14.27 31.51 16.13
CA GLY A 554 14.13 30.15 16.62
C GLY A 554 12.71 29.81 17.11
N GLN A 555 11.74 30.71 16.91
CA GLN A 555 10.37 30.51 17.38
C GLN A 555 9.58 29.62 16.42
N SER A 556 8.76 28.74 17.00
CA SER A 556 7.82 27.89 16.26
C SER A 556 6.44 28.54 16.26
N GLY A 557 5.78 28.57 15.10
CA GLY A 557 4.41 29.02 14.93
C GLY A 557 3.43 27.85 14.83
N GLU A 558 2.28 28.12 14.23
CA GLU A 558 1.23 27.12 14.03
C GLU A 558 1.64 26.03 13.02
N ALA A 559 1.04 24.86 13.19
CA ALA A 559 1.09 23.77 12.22
C ALA A 559 0.37 24.17 10.93
N PHE A 560 0.87 23.71 9.77
CA PHE A 560 0.15 23.91 8.51
C PHE A 560 -1.19 23.15 8.50
N ASP A 561 -2.22 23.75 7.90
CA ASP A 561 -3.54 23.13 7.73
C ASP A 561 -3.56 22.30 6.42
N PRO A 562 -3.77 20.98 6.47
CA PRO A 562 -3.81 20.14 5.26
C PRO A 562 -5.04 20.41 4.37
N ALA A 563 -6.12 21.00 4.90
CA ALA A 563 -7.29 21.36 4.13
C ALA A 563 -7.12 22.70 3.39
N LYS A 564 -6.34 23.62 3.96
CA LYS A 564 -6.06 24.94 3.38
C LYS A 564 -4.58 25.36 3.56
N PRO A 565 -3.64 24.67 2.91
CA PRO A 565 -2.23 24.99 3.07
C PRO A 565 -1.85 26.34 2.48
N LEU A 566 -0.94 27.06 3.16
CA LEU A 566 -0.49 28.40 2.76
C LEU A 566 1.02 28.41 2.51
N ASN A 567 1.43 28.84 1.31
CA ASN A 567 2.81 29.14 0.98
C ASN A 567 3.07 30.65 1.00
N LYS A 568 3.45 31.14 2.19
CA LYS A 568 3.81 32.54 2.44
C LYS A 568 5.31 32.83 2.31
N SER A 569 6.09 31.92 1.72
CA SER A 569 7.52 32.16 1.52
C SER A 569 7.75 33.41 0.68
N ARG A 570 8.74 34.22 1.04
CA ARG A 570 9.22 35.33 0.20
C ARG A 570 9.70 34.89 -1.18
N ASN A 571 10.10 33.62 -1.32
CA ASN A 571 10.60 33.04 -2.56
C ASN A 571 9.49 32.37 -3.40
N ASN A 572 8.23 32.41 -2.95
CA ASN A 572 7.10 31.88 -3.71
C ASN A 572 6.67 32.87 -4.80
N THR A 573 6.76 32.44 -6.05
CA THR A 573 6.28 33.20 -7.23
C THR A 573 4.95 32.68 -7.77
N GLY A 574 4.36 31.72 -7.08
CA GLY A 574 3.08 31.08 -7.39
C GLY A 574 1.92 31.59 -6.55
N LEU A 575 0.89 30.76 -6.44
CA LEU A 575 -0.24 30.99 -5.54
C LEU A 575 0.20 30.85 -4.08
N GLN A 576 -0.39 31.67 -3.20
CA GLN A 576 -0.18 31.53 -1.75
C GLN A 576 -1.13 30.50 -1.14
N GLU A 577 -2.39 30.49 -1.55
CA GLU A 577 -3.34 29.44 -1.16
C GLU A 577 -3.12 28.23 -2.07
N LEU A 578 -2.73 27.10 -1.49
CA LEU A 578 -2.43 25.87 -2.21
C LEU A 578 -3.65 24.91 -2.19
N PRO A 579 -3.74 23.95 -3.14
CA PRO A 579 -4.75 22.90 -3.08
C PRO A 579 -4.68 22.08 -1.79
N PRO A 580 -5.78 21.44 -1.35
CA PRO A 580 -5.75 20.52 -0.23
C PRO A 580 -4.75 19.36 -0.44
N VAL A 581 -4.17 18.88 0.64
CA VAL A 581 -3.12 17.85 0.60
C VAL A 581 -3.71 16.45 0.44
N SER A 582 -3.16 15.68 -0.48
CA SER A 582 -3.42 14.25 -0.66
C SER A 582 -2.46 13.44 0.21
N PRO A 583 -2.95 12.45 0.98
CA PRO A 583 -2.10 11.65 1.86
C PRO A 583 -1.21 10.68 1.06
N ALA A 584 -0.09 10.29 1.66
CA ALA A 584 0.74 9.21 1.15
C ALA A 584 -0.03 7.88 1.09
N PHE A 585 0.29 7.06 0.09
CA PHE A 585 -0.33 5.74 -0.06
C PHE A 585 0.24 4.73 0.96
N ILE A 586 1.57 4.73 1.14
CA ILE A 586 2.30 4.00 2.17
C ILE A 586 3.41 4.93 2.68
N TRP A 587 3.70 4.95 3.98
CA TRP A 587 4.77 5.78 4.55
C TRP A 587 5.49 5.05 5.68
N TYR A 588 6.80 5.27 5.80
CA TYR A 588 7.60 4.63 6.85
C TYR A 588 8.83 5.42 7.30
N PRO A 589 9.12 5.41 8.62
CA PRO A 589 10.30 6.08 9.18
C PRO A 589 11.54 5.20 9.07
N TYR A 590 12.69 5.69 9.58
CA TYR A 590 13.89 4.87 9.75
C TYR A 590 13.64 3.69 10.71
N GLY A 591 12.85 3.91 11.76
CA GLY A 591 12.41 2.85 12.67
C GLY A 591 11.30 1.99 12.08
N GLU A 592 10.72 1.13 12.91
CA GLU A 592 9.55 0.34 12.52
C GLU A 592 8.33 1.24 12.29
N SER A 593 7.59 0.96 11.23
CA SER A 593 6.30 1.59 10.96
C SER A 593 5.21 0.85 11.72
N LYS A 594 4.36 1.57 12.45
CA LYS A 594 3.20 0.97 13.14
C LYS A 594 2.10 0.62 12.15
N GLU A 595 1.98 1.44 11.11
CA GLU A 595 0.95 1.34 10.08
C GLU A 595 1.32 0.31 9.02
N PHE A 596 2.62 0.17 8.72
CA PHE A 596 3.14 -0.73 7.68
C PHE A 596 4.35 -1.53 8.19
N PRO A 597 4.19 -2.37 9.22
CA PRO A 597 5.31 -3.09 9.83
C PRO A 597 6.11 -3.94 8.85
N GLN A 598 5.50 -4.40 7.75
CA GLN A 598 6.16 -5.23 6.75
C GLN A 598 7.36 -4.54 6.09
N VAL A 599 7.44 -3.21 6.06
CA VAL A 599 8.57 -2.46 5.46
C VAL A 599 9.87 -2.55 6.28
N GLY A 600 9.79 -3.04 7.51
CA GLY A 600 10.93 -3.17 8.43
C GLY A 600 11.49 -1.82 8.91
N SER A 601 12.76 -1.83 9.33
CA SER A 601 13.52 -0.66 9.77
C SER A 601 14.89 -0.61 9.08
N GLY A 602 15.60 0.52 9.20
CA GLY A 602 16.89 0.77 8.57
C GLY A 602 16.87 2.02 7.67
N GLY A 603 17.96 2.24 6.93
CA GLY A 603 18.02 3.29 5.91
C GLY A 603 16.87 3.17 4.90
N ARG A 604 16.55 4.24 4.18
CA ARG A 604 15.34 4.27 3.35
C ARG A 604 15.63 4.83 1.97
N ASN A 605 15.04 4.19 0.98
CA ASN A 605 15.01 4.70 -0.37
C ASN A 605 13.81 4.10 -1.11
N ALA A 606 12.63 4.59 -0.79
CA ALA A 606 11.38 4.18 -1.42
C ALA A 606 11.42 4.38 -2.94
N MET A 607 10.98 3.37 -3.68
CA MET A 607 10.83 3.42 -5.14
C MET A 607 9.58 2.64 -5.58
N ALA A 608 8.87 3.16 -6.59
CA ALA A 608 7.70 2.50 -7.16
C ALA A 608 8.05 1.78 -8.46
N GLY A 609 7.66 0.51 -8.57
CA GLY A 609 7.72 -0.29 -9.79
C GLY A 609 6.36 -0.37 -10.50
N PRO A 610 6.22 -1.24 -11.51
CA PRO A 610 5.00 -1.36 -12.31
C PRO A 610 3.86 -2.01 -11.54
N VAL A 611 2.63 -1.65 -11.92
CA VAL A 611 1.46 -2.51 -11.73
C VAL A 611 1.55 -3.63 -12.76
N TYR A 612 1.57 -4.88 -12.30
CA TYR A 612 1.70 -6.03 -13.17
C TYR A 612 0.34 -6.48 -13.71
N TYR A 613 0.26 -6.66 -15.03
CA TYR A 613 -0.93 -7.18 -15.72
C TYR A 613 -0.56 -8.39 -16.55
N ALA A 614 -1.05 -9.57 -16.16
CA ALA A 614 -0.62 -10.83 -16.76
C ALA A 614 -0.98 -10.96 -18.25
N ASP A 615 -2.06 -10.30 -18.69
CA ASP A 615 -2.50 -10.28 -20.09
C ASP A 615 -1.64 -9.38 -21.00
N MET A 616 -0.74 -8.57 -20.44
CA MET A 616 0.23 -7.78 -21.21
C MET A 616 1.50 -8.57 -21.57
N PHE A 617 1.62 -9.82 -21.11
CA PHE A 617 2.80 -10.65 -21.30
C PHE A 617 2.42 -12.04 -21.86
N PRO A 618 3.28 -12.66 -22.69
CA PRO A 618 3.04 -14.01 -23.20
C PRO A 618 2.91 -15.04 -22.07
N LYS A 619 1.94 -15.95 -22.18
CA LYS A 619 1.64 -16.94 -21.14
C LYS A 619 2.86 -17.78 -20.74
N ASP A 620 3.74 -18.10 -21.69
CA ASP A 620 4.88 -18.99 -21.47
C ASP A 620 6.03 -18.35 -20.68
N THR A 621 6.07 -17.02 -20.59
CA THR A 621 7.20 -16.28 -19.98
C THR A 621 6.76 -15.28 -18.91
N ARG A 622 5.45 -15.16 -18.64
CA ARG A 622 4.91 -14.19 -17.70
C ARG A 622 4.94 -14.70 -16.25
N TYR A 623 4.91 -13.78 -15.29
CA TYR A 623 4.70 -14.15 -13.88
C TYR A 623 3.30 -14.73 -13.64
N PRO A 624 3.14 -15.56 -12.58
CA PRO A 624 1.86 -16.16 -12.23
C PRO A 624 0.73 -15.14 -12.08
N ASP A 625 -0.49 -15.56 -12.42
CA ASP A 625 -1.70 -14.72 -12.36
C ASP A 625 -2.00 -14.20 -10.95
N TYR A 626 -1.40 -14.80 -9.91
CA TYR A 626 -1.45 -14.32 -8.52
C TYR A 626 -1.02 -12.84 -8.38
N PHE A 627 -0.06 -12.38 -9.18
CA PHE A 627 0.42 -10.99 -9.10
C PHE A 627 -0.39 -10.01 -9.96
N ASN A 628 -1.40 -10.49 -10.70
CA ASN A 628 -2.16 -9.66 -11.61
C ASN A 628 -2.87 -8.51 -10.86
N ASN A 629 -2.78 -7.30 -11.41
CA ASN A 629 -3.31 -6.06 -10.85
C ASN A 629 -2.71 -5.68 -9.47
N LYS A 630 -1.53 -6.19 -9.14
CA LYS A 630 -0.76 -5.77 -7.96
C LYS A 630 0.41 -4.87 -8.35
N ILE A 631 0.78 -3.95 -7.46
CA ILE A 631 1.96 -3.09 -7.67
C ILE A 631 3.19 -3.69 -7.00
N PHE A 632 4.30 -3.70 -7.74
CA PHE A 632 5.62 -3.97 -7.18
C PHE A 632 6.23 -2.67 -6.66
N ILE A 633 6.60 -2.67 -5.39
CA ILE A 633 7.33 -1.57 -4.74
C ILE A 633 8.65 -2.12 -4.21
N TYR A 634 9.64 -1.25 -4.03
CA TYR A 634 10.94 -1.68 -3.57
C TYR A 634 11.65 -0.58 -2.78
N ASP A 635 12.54 -1.00 -1.90
CA ASP A 635 13.46 -0.11 -1.20
C ASP A 635 14.88 -0.55 -1.49
N TRP A 636 15.65 0.33 -2.15
CA TRP A 636 17.00 0.01 -2.58
C TRP A 636 17.96 -0.20 -1.41
N ILE A 637 17.83 0.58 -0.33
CA ILE A 637 18.75 0.49 0.80
C ILE A 637 18.44 -0.77 1.63
N ARG A 638 17.15 -1.05 1.85
CA ARG A 638 16.71 -2.24 2.60
C ARG A 638 16.76 -3.52 1.77
N GLY A 639 16.91 -3.41 0.45
CA GLY A 639 17.21 -4.54 -0.44
C GLY A 639 16.03 -5.49 -0.71
N TRP A 640 14.79 -5.01 -0.50
CA TRP A 640 13.59 -5.82 -0.69
C TRP A 640 12.74 -5.34 -1.86
N ILE A 641 11.99 -6.28 -2.43
CA ILE A 641 10.84 -6.03 -3.30
C ILE A 641 9.60 -6.56 -2.58
N LYS A 642 8.51 -5.79 -2.62
CA LYS A 642 7.22 -6.16 -2.06
C LYS A 642 6.12 -5.98 -3.09
N VAL A 643 5.08 -6.79 -2.97
CA VAL A 643 3.89 -6.72 -3.78
C VAL A 643 2.75 -6.20 -2.92
N VAL A 644 2.04 -5.19 -3.43
CA VAL A 644 0.88 -4.60 -2.76
C VAL A 644 -0.38 -4.96 -3.53
N THR A 645 -1.29 -5.62 -2.81
CA THR A 645 -2.66 -5.86 -3.25
C THR A 645 -3.48 -4.61 -2.99
N MET A 646 -4.19 -4.15 -4.02
CA MET A 646 -5.08 -2.99 -3.95
C MET A 646 -6.53 -3.44 -4.13
N ARG A 647 -7.44 -2.75 -3.44
CA ARG A 647 -8.88 -2.83 -3.71
C ARG A 647 -9.18 -2.29 -5.11
N GLU A 648 -10.38 -2.60 -5.62
CA GLU A 648 -10.81 -2.16 -6.95
C GLU A 648 -10.70 -0.64 -7.15
N ASN A 649 -11.06 0.12 -6.12
CA ASN A 649 -10.96 1.58 -6.08
C ASN A 649 -9.52 2.13 -6.02
N GLY A 650 -8.51 1.26 -5.85
CA GLY A 650 -7.09 1.58 -5.79
C GLY A 650 -6.52 1.70 -4.37
N ASP A 651 -7.34 1.53 -3.33
CA ASP A 651 -6.89 1.63 -1.93
C ASP A 651 -6.00 0.45 -1.54
N PHE A 652 -5.09 0.67 -0.61
CA PHE A 652 -4.24 -0.37 -0.02
C PHE A 652 -5.12 -1.45 0.63
N ASP A 653 -4.80 -2.72 0.38
CA ASP A 653 -5.45 -3.84 1.05
C ASP A 653 -4.47 -4.71 1.84
N LYS A 654 -3.34 -5.09 1.21
CA LYS A 654 -2.33 -5.98 1.79
C LYS A 654 -0.98 -5.75 1.13
N MET A 655 0.10 -6.06 1.85
CA MET A 655 1.46 -6.09 1.33
C MET A 655 2.18 -7.40 1.71
N GLU A 656 2.88 -7.99 0.75
CA GLU A 656 3.66 -9.21 0.94
C GLU A 656 5.07 -9.09 0.31
N PRO A 657 6.08 -9.83 0.81
CA PRO A 657 7.39 -9.90 0.16
C PRO A 657 7.30 -10.61 -1.20
N PHE A 658 8.05 -10.13 -2.19
CA PHE A 658 8.35 -10.87 -3.42
C PHE A 658 9.71 -11.55 -3.28
N MET A 659 9.75 -12.88 -3.34
CA MET A 659 10.97 -13.67 -3.10
C MET A 659 11.68 -13.24 -1.80
N GLY A 660 11.01 -13.42 -0.65
CA GLY A 660 11.44 -12.86 0.63
C GLY A 660 12.79 -13.36 1.14
N GLY A 661 13.27 -14.52 0.66
CA GLY A 661 14.62 -15.01 0.92
C GLY A 661 15.71 -14.40 0.03
N THR A 662 15.34 -13.65 -1.01
CA THR A 662 16.25 -13.12 -2.03
C THR A 662 16.58 -11.65 -1.79
N LYS A 663 17.89 -11.34 -1.73
CA LYS A 663 18.39 -9.95 -1.68
C LYS A 663 18.57 -9.39 -3.11
N PHE A 664 18.06 -8.17 -3.33
CA PHE A 664 18.02 -7.56 -4.67
C PHE A 664 19.08 -6.48 -4.91
N ASN A 665 19.67 -5.90 -3.86
CA ASN A 665 20.72 -4.88 -3.93
C ASN A 665 22.14 -5.42 -3.71
#